data_AF-A0A956VSZ6-F1
#
_entry.id   AF-A0A956VSZ6-F1
#
_cell.length_a   1.000
_cell.length_b   1.000
_cell.length_c   1.000
_cell.angle_alpha   90.00
_cell.angle_beta   90.00
_cell.angle_gamma   90.00
#
_symmetry.space_group_name_H-M   'P 1'
#
loop_
_entity.id
_entity.type
_entity.pdbx_description
1 polymer ?
#
loop_
_entity_poly.entity_id
_entity_poly.type
_entity_poly.pdbx_seq_one_letter_code
_entity_poly.pdbx_strand_id
1 'polypeptide(L)'
;TPVSAYLHSATMVKLGVYLVARFQPALGGLELWGTVLPVVGGFTMVLGAVLSVRERDLKRVLAYSTVSALGWMILLAGLGTSDALKALGVTVLAHGAYKAAMFMTAGTIDHEAGTRDRLALGGLRRSMPLLGLSAGVAAVSMAGLPPALGFLSKETTLAAGFEEDAAWLIAIAVASMGALTLVSAWAAGVAPFLGGTTEAATHAHEGPPGLWMPVALLAVFGVAAGVAGPALLPPLLDQVVTASYGKPYETHLTFFTGFDAIFLSSALAIGGGLLLVRFHRAMPGIPWLRTSTPAVVQAILDGLARLAELVERVTQHGSLPVYTATAIVVAVVPLLAVTAYAGPLANLEVEADPLVAAMAAVVGIGAFAAARSRTRIRSVAALGAAGFGITLIFLYFGAPDLAMTQALVETLTVILFIFAFRFLPIRRERDDLRRHYAALAIAGTTGLATTGLTLLLANRDGGDHLRQFFEATSYPGARGTNVVNTILVDFRALDTLGEISVLAVAALGILALLRLTGRAASRVERIDNPRVLRTAARAVLPLLVVFAFFLFLRGHDQPGGGFVAGLVAAAGVALYAMAYNARVARRLLRVPPRSLMAAGLLVAIAAAGFGTWEHPLLTGQWTVLTLPADTELKLGTPLLFDFGVFLVVLGVASALATALLEEQR
;
A
#
# COMPACT_ATOMS: atom_id res chain seq x y z
N THR A 1 -19.13 -19.36 29.12
CA THR A 1 -19.53 -18.56 30.29
C THR A 1 -18.37 -18.20 31.21
N PRO A 2 -17.47 -19.11 31.60
CA PRO A 2 -16.33 -18.76 32.46
C PRO A 2 -15.42 -17.68 31.85
N VAL A 3 -15.16 -17.77 30.54
CA VAL A 3 -14.44 -16.73 29.77
C VAL A 3 -15.18 -15.39 29.83
N SER A 4 -16.50 -15.37 29.61
CA SER A 4 -17.31 -14.14 29.72
C SER A 4 -17.30 -13.57 31.14
N ALA A 5 -17.41 -14.43 32.16
CA ALA A 5 -17.34 -14.00 33.56
C ALA A 5 -15.99 -13.33 33.84
N TYR A 6 -14.87 -13.92 33.38
CA TYR A 6 -13.54 -13.35 33.56
C TYR A 6 -13.30 -12.05 32.75
N LEU A 7 -13.68 -12.05 31.47
CA LEU A 7 -13.46 -10.92 30.56
C LEU A 7 -14.32 -9.70 30.92
N HIS A 8 -15.59 -9.92 31.28
CA HIS A 8 -16.55 -8.85 31.56
C HIS A 8 -16.62 -8.44 33.04
N SER A 9 -15.95 -9.16 33.95
CA SER A 9 -15.92 -8.76 35.37
C SER A 9 -14.58 -8.17 35.82
N ALA A 10 -13.44 -8.69 35.32
CA ALA A 10 -12.15 -8.45 35.97
C ALA A 10 -11.06 -7.95 35.02
N THR A 11 -11.05 -8.35 33.75
CA THR A 11 -9.87 -8.16 32.88
C THR A 11 -10.08 -7.18 31.73
N MET A 12 -10.50 -7.66 30.56
CA MET A 12 -10.50 -6.89 29.31
C MET A 12 -11.28 -5.58 29.44
N VAL A 13 -12.44 -5.62 30.09
CA VAL A 13 -13.26 -4.41 30.25
C VAL A 13 -12.71 -3.41 31.26
N LYS A 14 -11.97 -3.88 32.27
CA LYS A 14 -11.37 -3.02 33.30
C LYS A 14 -10.03 -2.43 32.88
N LEU A 15 -9.36 -3.02 31.89
CA LEU A 15 -8.12 -2.49 31.35
C LEU A 15 -8.30 -1.05 30.83
N GLY A 16 -9.38 -0.79 30.10
CA GLY A 16 -9.70 0.57 29.63
C GLY A 16 -9.87 1.55 30.80
N VAL A 17 -10.69 1.19 31.79
CA VAL A 17 -10.91 2.00 33.00
C VAL A 17 -9.60 2.25 33.77
N TYR A 18 -8.78 1.22 33.94
CA TYR A 18 -7.46 1.32 34.56
C TYR A 18 -6.55 2.28 33.80
N LEU A 19 -6.49 2.19 32.47
CA LEU A 19 -5.66 3.09 31.66
C LEU A 19 -6.10 4.54 31.82
N VAL A 20 -7.40 4.82 31.77
CA VAL A 20 -7.91 6.19 32.00
C VAL A 20 -7.50 6.70 33.38
N ALA A 21 -7.76 5.93 34.45
CA ALA A 21 -7.36 6.32 35.81
C ALA A 21 -5.84 6.47 35.96
N ARG A 22 -5.04 5.64 35.27
CA ARG A 22 -3.57 5.68 35.34
C ARG A 22 -2.98 6.90 34.62
N PHE A 23 -3.62 7.37 33.56
CA PHE A 23 -3.19 8.57 32.83
C PHE A 23 -3.76 9.87 33.42
N GLN A 24 -4.64 9.78 34.42
CA GLN A 24 -5.24 10.92 35.11
C GLN A 24 -4.22 11.95 35.62
N PRO A 25 -3.06 11.59 36.24
CA PRO A 25 -2.09 12.58 36.70
C PRO A 25 -1.48 13.42 35.56
N ALA A 26 -1.42 12.87 34.35
CA ALA A 26 -0.80 13.52 33.19
C ALA A 26 -1.83 14.27 32.32
N LEU A 27 -3.04 13.73 32.17
CA LEU A 27 -4.05 14.22 31.23
C LEU A 27 -5.26 14.88 31.90
N GLY A 28 -5.46 14.67 33.21
CA GLY A 28 -6.66 15.10 33.94
C GLY A 28 -6.86 16.63 34.00
N GLY A 29 -5.80 17.41 33.83
CA GLY A 29 -5.88 18.88 33.75
C GLY A 29 -6.36 19.42 32.40
N LEU A 30 -6.54 18.58 31.39
CA LEU A 30 -7.02 18.99 30.06
C LEU A 30 -8.54 19.11 30.05
N GLU A 31 -9.07 20.23 29.56
CA GLU A 31 -10.53 20.44 29.43
C GLU A 31 -11.21 19.37 28.56
N LEU A 32 -10.54 18.94 27.48
CA LEU A 32 -11.05 17.86 26.62
C LEU A 32 -11.19 16.53 27.37
N TRP A 33 -10.30 16.26 28.33
CA TRP A 33 -10.35 15.04 29.14
C TRP A 33 -11.55 15.07 30.09
N GLY A 34 -11.70 16.17 30.83
CA GLY A 34 -12.82 16.42 31.74
C GLY A 34 -14.18 16.58 31.06
N THR A 35 -14.22 16.83 29.74
CA THR A 35 -15.48 16.97 29.00
C THR A 35 -15.86 15.69 28.26
N VAL A 36 -14.94 15.12 27.47
CA VAL A 36 -15.25 13.99 26.58
C VAL A 36 -15.53 12.72 27.38
N LEU A 37 -14.75 12.42 28.42
CA LEU A 37 -14.91 11.19 29.19
C LEU A 37 -16.24 11.17 29.97
N PRO A 38 -16.64 12.22 30.71
CA PRO A 38 -17.95 12.26 31.35
C PRO A 38 -19.12 12.21 30.38
N VAL A 39 -19.05 12.93 29.24
CA VAL A 39 -20.13 12.94 28.25
C VAL A 39 -20.30 11.57 27.58
N VAL A 40 -19.21 10.99 27.07
CA VAL A 40 -19.26 9.66 26.42
C VAL A 40 -19.58 8.57 27.44
N GLY A 41 -18.99 8.64 28.63
CA GLY A 41 -19.26 7.72 29.73
C GLY A 41 -20.72 7.76 30.18
N GLY A 42 -21.26 8.96 30.42
CA GLY A 42 -22.65 9.17 30.81
C GLY A 42 -23.65 8.73 29.74
N PHE A 43 -23.40 9.06 28.47
CA PHE A 43 -24.22 8.57 27.35
C PHE A 43 -24.20 7.03 27.28
N THR A 44 -23.02 6.43 27.37
CA THR A 44 -22.84 4.96 27.33
C THR A 44 -23.50 4.28 28.53
N MET A 45 -23.43 4.91 29.71
CA MET A 45 -24.07 4.46 30.94
C MET A 45 -25.58 4.31 30.74
N VAL A 46 -26.24 5.38 30.28
CA VAL A 46 -27.69 5.41 30.07
C VAL A 46 -28.09 4.45 28.94
N LEU A 47 -27.37 4.49 27.81
CA LEU A 47 -27.64 3.61 26.66
C LEU A 47 -27.56 2.13 27.06
N GLY A 48 -26.48 1.73 27.73
CA GLY A 48 -26.30 0.36 28.21
C GLY A 48 -27.39 -0.07 29.19
N ALA A 49 -27.82 0.82 30.09
CA ALA A 49 -28.88 0.53 31.05
C ALA A 49 -30.22 0.28 30.36
N VAL A 50 -30.59 1.12 29.38
CA VAL A 50 -31.82 0.98 28.60
C VAL A 50 -31.79 -0.29 27.73
N LEU A 51 -30.68 -0.59 27.07
CA LEU A 51 -30.53 -1.80 26.25
C LEU A 51 -30.60 -3.07 27.11
N SER A 52 -29.98 -3.06 28.29
CA SER A 52 -29.99 -4.19 29.24
C SER A 52 -31.40 -4.64 29.62
N VAL A 53 -32.32 -3.70 29.91
CA VAL A 53 -33.71 -4.02 30.31
C VAL A 53 -34.51 -4.67 29.17
N ARG A 54 -34.14 -4.40 27.92
CA ARG A 54 -34.86 -4.86 26.73
C ARG A 54 -34.45 -6.25 26.27
N GLU A 55 -33.23 -6.67 26.59
CA GLU A 55 -32.73 -7.98 26.20
C GLU A 55 -33.51 -9.13 26.85
N ARG A 56 -33.70 -10.21 26.08
CA ARG A 56 -34.33 -11.45 26.57
C ARG A 56 -33.32 -12.45 27.10
N ASP A 57 -32.14 -12.48 26.49
CA ASP A 57 -31.06 -13.39 26.83
C ASP A 57 -30.33 -12.93 28.09
N LEU A 58 -30.24 -13.79 29.11
CA LEU A 58 -29.61 -13.45 30.39
C LEU A 58 -28.18 -12.93 30.25
N LYS A 59 -27.37 -13.53 29.36
CA LYS A 59 -25.98 -13.10 29.14
C LYS A 59 -25.93 -11.75 28.43
N ARG A 60 -26.87 -11.45 27.53
CA ARG A 60 -26.95 -10.13 26.88
C ARG A 60 -27.43 -9.04 27.84
N VAL A 61 -28.40 -9.32 28.71
CA VAL A 61 -28.78 -8.42 29.83
C VAL A 61 -27.53 -8.09 30.64
N LEU A 62 -26.74 -9.11 30.99
CA LEU A 62 -25.51 -8.91 31.75
C LEU A 62 -24.42 -8.19 30.95
N ALA A 63 -24.31 -8.39 29.64
CA ALA A 63 -23.36 -7.67 28.80
C ALA A 63 -23.68 -6.17 28.75
N TYR A 64 -24.92 -5.77 28.46
CA TYR A 64 -25.29 -4.36 28.38
C TYR A 64 -25.29 -3.65 29.74
N SER A 65 -25.63 -4.34 30.83
CA SER A 65 -25.43 -3.77 32.17
C SER A 65 -23.94 -3.68 32.55
N THR A 66 -23.04 -4.43 31.91
CA THR A 66 -21.60 -4.19 32.00
C THR A 66 -21.21 -2.94 31.22
N VAL A 67 -21.72 -2.76 30.00
CA VAL A 67 -21.51 -1.51 29.22
C VAL A 67 -21.98 -0.30 30.01
N SER A 68 -23.15 -0.38 30.67
CA SER A 68 -23.64 0.67 31.55
C SER A 68 -22.69 0.94 32.72
N ALA A 69 -22.22 -0.12 33.38
CA ALA A 69 -21.30 -0.02 34.49
C ALA A 69 -19.92 0.55 34.10
N LEU A 70 -19.43 0.25 32.89
CA LEU A 70 -18.17 0.82 32.40
C LEU A 70 -18.35 2.28 31.99
N GLY A 71 -19.47 2.63 31.37
CA GLY A 71 -19.78 4.01 31.01
C GLY A 71 -19.73 4.93 32.22
N TRP A 72 -20.31 4.49 33.34
CA TRP A 72 -20.28 5.29 34.56
C TRP A 72 -18.86 5.31 35.20
N MET A 73 -18.08 4.23 35.14
CA MET A 73 -16.68 4.22 35.60
C MET A 73 -15.81 5.20 34.79
N ILE A 74 -16.02 5.27 33.47
CA ILE A 74 -15.35 6.23 32.60
C ILE A 74 -15.80 7.66 32.93
N LEU A 75 -17.07 7.85 33.27
CA LEU A 75 -17.57 9.16 33.71
C LEU A 75 -16.82 9.63 34.96
N LEU A 76 -16.71 8.79 35.99
CA LEU A 76 -15.97 9.16 37.19
C LEU A 76 -14.49 9.43 36.94
N ALA A 77 -13.84 8.56 36.16
CA ALA A 77 -12.45 8.76 35.81
C ALA A 77 -12.26 10.10 35.09
N GLY A 78 -13.24 10.51 34.27
CA GLY A 78 -13.30 11.79 33.60
C GLY A 78 -13.51 13.00 34.52
N LEU A 79 -14.37 12.88 35.55
CA LEU A 79 -14.55 13.95 36.55
C LEU A 79 -13.23 14.28 37.25
N GLY A 80 -12.42 13.25 37.54
CA GLY A 80 -11.03 13.44 37.92
C GLY A 80 -10.80 14.01 39.32
N THR A 81 -11.86 14.23 40.10
CA THR A 81 -11.77 14.62 41.51
C THR A 81 -11.34 13.45 42.38
N SER A 82 -10.80 13.75 43.56
CA SER A 82 -10.39 12.73 44.53
C SER A 82 -11.55 11.82 44.93
N ASP A 83 -12.74 12.40 45.12
CA ASP A 83 -13.94 11.69 45.53
C ASP A 83 -14.51 10.83 44.39
N ALA A 84 -14.42 11.29 43.15
CA ALA A 84 -14.73 10.48 41.97
C ALA A 84 -13.76 9.29 41.85
N LEU A 85 -12.45 9.49 42.01
CA LEU A 85 -11.48 8.38 41.95
C LEU A 85 -11.66 7.37 43.09
N LYS A 86 -12.06 7.84 44.29
CA LYS A 86 -12.47 6.97 45.41
C LYS A 86 -13.69 6.12 45.03
N ALA A 87 -14.75 6.74 44.53
CA ALA A 87 -15.96 6.05 44.11
C ALA A 87 -15.69 5.05 42.96
N LEU A 88 -14.76 5.39 42.06
CA LEU A 88 -14.30 4.51 40.99
C LEU A 88 -13.66 3.23 41.56
N GLY A 89 -12.75 3.37 42.53
CA GLY A 89 -12.09 2.24 43.19
C GLY A 89 -13.07 1.28 43.85
N VAL A 90 -13.99 1.81 44.67
CA VAL A 90 -15.04 1.00 45.33
C VAL A 90 -15.87 0.25 44.29
N THR A 91 -16.20 0.90 43.19
CA THR A 91 -17.08 0.32 42.18
C THR A 91 -16.39 -0.70 41.30
N VAL A 92 -15.11 -0.55 40.98
CA VAL A 92 -14.32 -1.57 40.30
C VAL A 92 -14.36 -2.88 41.09
N LEU A 93 -14.25 -2.81 42.42
CA LEU A 93 -14.37 -3.96 43.32
C LEU A 93 -15.78 -4.53 43.34
N ALA A 94 -16.79 -3.69 43.62
CA ALA A 94 -18.20 -4.09 43.67
C ALA A 94 -18.63 -4.78 42.37
N HIS A 95 -18.37 -4.11 41.24
CA HIS A 95 -18.70 -4.59 39.91
C HIS A 95 -18.05 -5.92 39.58
N GLY A 96 -16.76 -6.08 39.91
CA GLY A 96 -16.05 -7.34 39.70
C GLY A 96 -16.73 -8.50 40.42
N ALA A 97 -17.06 -8.32 41.70
CA ALA A 97 -17.67 -9.35 42.52
C ALA A 97 -19.08 -9.75 42.01
N TYR A 98 -20.00 -8.77 41.91
CA TYR A 98 -21.37 -9.09 41.53
C TYR A 98 -21.48 -9.52 40.06
N LYS A 99 -20.66 -9.00 39.13
CA LYS A 99 -20.73 -9.45 37.73
C LYS A 99 -20.21 -10.85 37.54
N ALA A 100 -19.09 -11.20 38.17
CA ALA A 100 -18.57 -12.55 38.11
C ALA A 100 -19.64 -13.54 38.62
N ALA A 101 -20.26 -13.24 39.76
CA ALA A 101 -21.35 -14.05 40.32
C ALA A 101 -22.53 -14.17 39.34
N MET A 102 -23.03 -13.05 38.80
CA MET A 102 -24.20 -13.05 37.93
C MET A 102 -23.96 -13.73 36.57
N PHE A 103 -22.77 -13.58 35.97
CA PHE A 103 -22.42 -14.30 34.73
C PHE A 103 -22.29 -15.80 34.98
N MET A 104 -21.71 -16.20 36.12
CA MET A 104 -21.68 -17.60 36.53
C MET A 104 -23.10 -18.14 36.76
N THR A 105 -23.97 -17.41 37.45
CA THR A 105 -25.41 -17.76 37.60
C THR A 105 -26.08 -17.97 36.24
N ALA A 106 -25.96 -17.02 35.32
CA ALA A 106 -26.55 -17.17 33.99
C ALA A 106 -25.95 -18.35 33.22
N GLY A 107 -24.68 -18.71 33.47
CA GLY A 107 -24.04 -19.89 32.91
C GLY A 107 -24.55 -21.20 33.49
N THR A 108 -24.75 -21.25 34.80
CA THR A 108 -25.29 -22.43 35.48
C THR A 108 -26.76 -22.64 35.09
N ILE A 109 -27.58 -21.58 35.01
CA ILE A 109 -28.95 -21.69 34.49
C ILE A 109 -28.97 -22.21 33.04
N ASP A 110 -28.11 -21.69 32.17
CA ASP A 110 -28.01 -22.13 30.76
C ASP A 110 -27.63 -23.62 30.65
N HIS A 111 -26.72 -24.08 31.52
CA HIS A 111 -26.29 -25.48 31.55
C HIS A 111 -27.35 -26.42 32.12
N GLU A 112 -27.99 -26.03 33.22
CA GLU A 112 -28.89 -26.89 34.00
C GLU A 112 -30.35 -26.85 33.52
N ALA A 113 -30.81 -25.69 33.05
CA ALA A 113 -32.20 -25.50 32.59
C ALA A 113 -32.34 -25.55 31.05
N GLY A 114 -31.23 -25.66 30.31
CA GLY A 114 -31.20 -25.79 28.84
C GLY A 114 -31.62 -24.54 28.06
N THR A 115 -31.95 -23.46 28.74
CA THR A 115 -32.31 -22.17 28.15
C THR A 115 -31.84 -21.02 29.01
N ARG A 116 -31.62 -19.89 28.36
CA ARG A 116 -31.27 -18.60 28.99
C ARG A 116 -32.17 -17.45 28.54
N ASP A 117 -33.31 -17.79 27.94
CA ASP A 117 -34.36 -16.81 27.65
C ASP A 117 -35.14 -16.51 28.94
N ARG A 118 -35.06 -15.27 29.41
CA ARG A 118 -35.74 -14.81 30.63
C ARG A 118 -37.26 -15.03 30.61
N LEU A 119 -37.88 -15.12 29.42
CA LEU A 119 -39.33 -15.33 29.29
C LEU A 119 -39.72 -16.80 29.39
N ALA A 120 -38.78 -17.72 29.16
CA ALA A 120 -38.95 -19.16 29.27
C ALA A 120 -38.58 -19.72 30.66
N LEU A 121 -37.97 -18.88 31.51
CA LEU A 121 -37.48 -19.27 32.84
C LEU A 121 -38.46 -18.85 33.95
N GLY A 122 -38.62 -19.72 34.95
CA GLY A 122 -39.42 -19.45 36.14
C GLY A 122 -39.53 -20.65 37.07
N GLY A 123 -39.59 -20.40 38.38
CA GLY A 123 -39.76 -21.41 39.42
C GLY A 123 -38.51 -22.21 39.78
N LEU A 124 -37.31 -21.78 39.37
CA LEU A 124 -36.06 -22.53 39.62
C LEU A 124 -35.65 -22.63 41.09
N ARG A 125 -36.25 -21.87 42.02
CA ARG A 125 -35.90 -21.94 43.45
C ARG A 125 -36.09 -23.32 44.09
N ARG A 126 -36.93 -24.18 43.49
CA ARG A 126 -37.19 -25.54 43.99
C ARG A 126 -36.14 -26.53 43.49
N SER A 127 -35.68 -26.37 42.25
CA SER A 127 -34.69 -27.25 41.61
C SER A 127 -33.25 -26.83 41.91
N MET A 128 -33.02 -25.53 42.14
CA MET A 128 -31.69 -24.94 42.36
C MET A 128 -31.70 -23.93 43.54
N PRO A 129 -32.09 -24.33 44.76
CA PRO A 129 -32.16 -23.43 45.92
C PRO A 129 -30.84 -22.73 46.28
N LEU A 130 -29.69 -23.40 46.21
CA LEU A 130 -28.40 -22.81 46.62
C LEU A 130 -27.93 -21.74 45.63
N LEU A 131 -28.04 -22.04 44.33
CA LEU A 131 -27.78 -21.07 43.27
C LEU A 131 -28.77 -19.91 43.35
N GLY A 132 -30.05 -20.19 43.59
CA GLY A 132 -31.09 -19.15 43.71
C GLY A 132 -30.84 -18.19 44.88
N LEU A 133 -30.44 -18.70 46.04
CA LEU A 133 -30.05 -17.87 47.18
C LEU A 133 -28.80 -17.03 46.85
N SER A 134 -27.77 -17.66 46.29
CA SER A 134 -26.51 -16.99 45.95
C SER A 134 -26.70 -15.91 44.89
N ALA A 135 -27.50 -16.20 43.86
CA ALA A 135 -27.88 -15.27 42.80
C ALA A 135 -28.71 -14.10 43.33
N GLY A 136 -29.64 -14.37 44.25
CA GLY A 136 -30.41 -13.33 44.93
C GLY A 136 -29.51 -12.37 45.72
N VAL A 137 -28.55 -12.90 46.48
CA VAL A 137 -27.57 -12.08 47.23
C VAL A 137 -26.66 -11.28 46.28
N ALA A 138 -26.18 -11.89 45.19
CA ALA A 138 -25.43 -11.16 44.17
C ALA A 138 -26.27 -10.05 43.50
N ALA A 139 -27.57 -10.30 43.29
CA ALA A 139 -28.51 -9.32 42.74
C ALA A 139 -28.76 -8.15 43.72
N VAL A 140 -28.79 -8.38 45.03
CA VAL A 140 -28.82 -7.31 46.06
C VAL A 140 -27.62 -6.37 45.89
N SER A 141 -26.41 -6.93 45.71
CA SER A 141 -25.22 -6.12 45.44
C SER A 141 -25.30 -5.39 44.09
N MET A 142 -25.71 -6.05 43.01
CA MET A 142 -25.83 -5.42 41.69
C MET A 142 -26.91 -4.30 41.67
N ALA A 143 -28.03 -4.53 42.36
CA ALA A 143 -29.10 -3.55 42.55
C ALA A 143 -28.64 -2.38 43.44
N GLY A 144 -27.56 -2.54 44.20
CA GLY A 144 -27.04 -1.54 45.13
C GLY A 144 -27.99 -1.35 46.30
N LEU A 145 -28.39 -2.43 46.95
CA LEU A 145 -29.24 -2.42 48.14
C LEU A 145 -28.39 -2.65 49.41
N PRO A 146 -28.71 -1.99 50.54
CA PRO A 146 -28.05 -2.28 51.82
C PRO A 146 -28.24 -3.76 52.24
N PRO A 147 -27.24 -4.42 52.87
CA PRO A 147 -25.94 -3.89 53.29
C PRO A 147 -24.77 -4.16 52.31
N ALA A 148 -25.03 -4.35 51.02
CA ALA A 148 -24.02 -4.87 50.08
C ALA A 148 -22.98 -3.83 49.60
N LEU A 149 -21.81 -4.29 49.15
CA LEU A 149 -20.74 -3.46 48.60
C LEU A 149 -21.19 -2.61 47.41
N GLY A 150 -22.14 -3.11 46.61
CA GLY A 150 -22.73 -2.32 45.54
C GLY A 150 -23.58 -1.14 46.00
N PHE A 151 -24.14 -1.17 47.21
CA PHE A 151 -24.77 0.01 47.81
C PHE A 151 -23.71 1.05 48.18
N LEU A 152 -22.64 0.64 48.87
CA LEU A 152 -21.52 1.52 49.21
C LEU A 152 -20.90 2.17 47.96
N SER A 153 -20.74 1.38 46.87
CA SER A 153 -20.31 1.89 45.56
C SER A 153 -21.24 2.97 45.02
N LYS A 154 -22.56 2.79 45.04
CA LYS A 154 -23.52 3.79 44.53
C LYS A 154 -23.63 5.01 45.45
N GLU A 155 -23.52 4.84 46.76
CA GLU A 155 -23.61 5.96 47.70
C GLU A 155 -22.37 6.87 47.58
N THR A 156 -21.18 6.28 47.53
CA THR A 156 -19.92 7.01 47.27
C THR A 156 -19.91 7.70 45.90
N THR A 157 -20.54 7.07 44.90
CA THR A 157 -20.75 7.65 43.57
C THR A 157 -21.62 8.89 43.61
N LEU A 158 -22.78 8.79 44.27
CA LEU A 158 -23.71 9.90 44.37
C LEU A 158 -23.03 11.05 45.12
N ALA A 159 -22.36 10.76 46.24
CA ALA A 159 -21.59 11.74 46.99
C ALA A 159 -20.58 12.50 46.11
N ALA A 160 -19.79 11.78 45.30
CA ALA A 160 -18.83 12.39 44.38
C ALA A 160 -19.49 13.24 43.27
N GLY A 161 -20.69 12.88 42.84
CA GLY A 161 -21.44 13.62 41.82
C GLY A 161 -22.13 14.89 42.35
N PHE A 162 -22.42 14.97 43.65
CA PHE A 162 -23.10 16.11 44.26
C PHE A 162 -22.19 17.31 44.54
N GLU A 163 -20.87 17.15 44.42
CA GLU A 163 -19.88 18.22 44.62
C GLU A 163 -19.59 19.03 43.35
N GLU A 164 -20.13 18.62 42.21
CA GLU A 164 -19.90 19.24 40.89
C GLU A 164 -20.94 20.32 40.53
N ASP A 165 -20.57 21.31 39.71
CA ASP A 165 -21.48 22.39 39.25
C ASP A 165 -22.74 21.87 38.53
N ALA A 166 -22.68 20.66 37.96
CA ALA A 166 -23.78 19.96 37.29
C ALA A 166 -24.42 18.86 38.17
N ALA A 167 -24.31 18.96 39.50
CA ALA A 167 -24.72 17.94 40.46
C ALA A 167 -26.11 17.33 40.22
N TRP A 168 -27.11 18.15 39.87
CA TRP A 168 -28.48 17.67 39.66
C TRP A 168 -28.62 16.77 38.42
N LEU A 169 -27.89 17.05 37.33
CA LEU A 169 -27.89 16.21 36.12
C LEU A 169 -27.21 14.87 36.39
N ILE A 170 -26.07 14.91 37.08
CA ILE A 170 -25.32 13.71 37.47
C ILE A 170 -26.16 12.86 38.42
N ALA A 171 -26.80 13.46 39.43
CA ALA A 171 -27.68 12.77 40.36
C ALA A 171 -28.87 12.10 39.66
N ILE A 172 -29.54 12.80 38.73
CA ILE A 172 -30.64 12.20 37.93
C ILE A 172 -30.12 11.03 37.09
N ALA A 173 -28.97 11.19 36.42
CA ALA A 173 -28.39 10.16 35.57
C ALA A 173 -28.00 8.90 36.39
N VAL A 174 -27.37 9.10 37.54
CA VAL A 174 -26.97 8.02 38.45
C VAL A 174 -28.19 7.34 39.08
N ALA A 175 -29.20 8.10 39.53
CA ALA A 175 -30.43 7.53 40.09
C ALA A 175 -31.20 6.73 39.03
N SER A 176 -31.29 7.25 37.79
CA SER A 176 -31.90 6.55 36.66
C SER A 176 -31.14 5.27 36.30
N MET A 177 -29.80 5.32 36.27
CA MET A 177 -28.95 4.15 36.11
C MET A 177 -29.18 3.14 37.24
N GLY A 178 -29.25 3.59 38.49
CA GLY A 178 -29.54 2.79 39.67
C GLY A 178 -30.84 2.00 39.53
N ALA A 179 -31.91 2.68 39.14
CA ALA A 179 -33.22 2.09 38.89
C ALA A 179 -33.19 1.04 37.76
N LEU A 180 -32.57 1.34 36.61
CA LEU A 180 -32.48 0.41 35.48
C LEU A 180 -31.55 -0.79 35.76
N THR A 181 -30.49 -0.58 36.53
CA THR A 181 -29.59 -1.64 36.97
C THR A 181 -30.29 -2.59 37.94
N LEU A 182 -31.16 -2.06 38.81
CA LEU A 182 -32.02 -2.88 39.67
C LEU A 182 -32.96 -3.76 38.84
N VAL A 183 -33.57 -3.23 37.77
CA VAL A 183 -34.38 -4.04 36.84
C VAL A 183 -33.55 -5.15 36.19
N SER A 184 -32.31 -4.85 35.80
CA SER A 184 -31.39 -5.83 35.22
C SER A 184 -30.94 -6.91 36.22
N ALA A 185 -30.68 -6.50 37.48
CA ALA A 185 -30.34 -7.40 38.58
C ALA A 185 -31.51 -8.34 38.91
N TRP A 186 -32.73 -7.79 38.96
CA TRP A 186 -33.95 -8.57 39.11
C TRP A 186 -34.13 -9.57 37.97
N ALA A 187 -34.04 -9.11 36.73
CA ALA A 187 -34.25 -9.94 35.54
C ALA A 187 -33.28 -11.13 35.46
N ALA A 188 -32.02 -10.95 35.87
CA ALA A 188 -30.99 -11.98 35.74
C ALA A 188 -30.76 -12.82 37.01
N GLY A 189 -31.01 -12.28 38.21
CA GLY A 189 -30.64 -12.93 39.47
C GLY A 189 -31.81 -13.39 40.33
N VAL A 190 -33.01 -12.84 40.12
CA VAL A 190 -34.18 -13.11 40.98
C VAL A 190 -35.35 -13.68 40.20
N ALA A 191 -35.73 -13.05 39.08
CA ALA A 191 -36.86 -13.46 38.26
C ALA A 191 -36.83 -14.93 37.81
N PRO A 192 -35.68 -15.52 37.39
CA PRO A 192 -35.64 -16.92 36.95
C PRO A 192 -36.01 -17.92 38.05
N PHE A 193 -35.81 -17.57 39.32
CA PHE A 193 -36.04 -18.45 40.47
C PHE A 193 -37.44 -18.32 41.06
N LEU A 194 -38.13 -17.21 40.80
CA LEU A 194 -39.48 -16.94 41.28
C LEU A 194 -40.56 -17.33 40.24
N GLY A 195 -41.83 -17.20 40.62
CA GLY A 195 -42.97 -17.46 39.75
C GLY A 195 -43.42 -18.93 39.69
N GLY A 196 -44.26 -19.23 38.71
CA GLY A 196 -44.74 -20.59 38.43
C GLY A 196 -43.63 -21.47 37.86
N THR A 197 -43.67 -22.78 38.13
CA THR A 197 -42.74 -23.77 37.59
C THR A 197 -42.89 -23.88 36.08
N THR A 198 -41.85 -23.51 35.35
CA THR A 198 -41.74 -23.64 33.89
C THR A 198 -41.24 -25.03 33.49
N GLU A 199 -41.36 -25.38 32.21
CA GLU A 199 -40.77 -26.60 31.64
C GLU A 199 -39.24 -26.65 31.82
N ALA A 200 -38.58 -25.49 31.76
CA ALA A 200 -37.15 -25.39 32.06
C ALA A 200 -36.83 -25.83 33.51
N ALA A 201 -37.75 -25.60 34.45
CA ALA A 201 -37.55 -25.95 35.86
C ALA A 201 -37.77 -27.44 36.17
N THR A 202 -38.46 -28.20 35.31
CA THR A 202 -38.69 -29.65 35.54
C THR A 202 -37.46 -30.49 35.25
N HIS A 203 -36.57 -30.01 34.37
CA HIS A 203 -35.32 -30.69 34.02
C HIS A 203 -34.10 -30.15 34.78
N ALA A 204 -34.20 -28.95 35.36
CA ALA A 204 -33.11 -28.34 36.09
C ALA A 204 -32.81 -29.04 37.42
N HIS A 205 -31.52 -29.07 37.78
CA HIS A 205 -31.02 -29.47 39.09
C HIS A 205 -29.87 -28.56 39.53
N GLU A 206 -29.57 -28.49 40.82
CA GLU A 206 -28.57 -27.60 41.43
C GLU A 206 -27.18 -27.63 40.76
N GLY A 207 -26.84 -28.75 40.12
CA GLY A 207 -25.52 -29.00 39.57
C GLY A 207 -24.48 -29.29 40.66
N PRO A 208 -23.26 -29.72 40.26
CA PRO A 208 -22.18 -30.00 41.20
C PRO A 208 -21.73 -28.72 41.93
N PRO A 209 -21.12 -28.84 43.13
CA PRO A 209 -20.65 -27.69 43.92
C PRO A 209 -19.76 -26.71 43.16
N GLY A 210 -18.98 -27.19 42.18
CA GLY A 210 -18.16 -26.34 41.31
C GLY A 210 -18.92 -25.28 40.49
N LEU A 211 -20.23 -25.43 40.30
CA LEU A 211 -21.05 -24.47 39.55
C LEU A 211 -21.69 -23.38 40.43
N TRP A 212 -22.11 -23.71 41.65
CA TRP A 212 -22.80 -22.76 42.53
C TRP A 212 -21.90 -22.18 43.64
N MET A 213 -20.88 -22.90 44.12
CA MET A 213 -19.99 -22.41 45.18
C MET A 213 -19.25 -21.11 44.80
N PRO A 214 -18.72 -20.94 43.57
CA PRO A 214 -18.07 -19.68 43.20
C PRO A 214 -19.04 -18.49 43.23
N VAL A 215 -20.30 -18.71 42.84
CA VAL A 215 -21.37 -17.70 42.93
C VAL A 215 -21.63 -17.34 44.39
N ALA A 216 -21.76 -18.35 45.25
CA ALA A 216 -21.98 -18.16 46.69
C ALA A 216 -20.82 -17.39 47.33
N LEU A 217 -19.58 -17.76 47.03
CA LEU A 217 -18.38 -17.10 47.56
C LEU A 217 -18.34 -15.61 47.19
N LEU A 218 -18.62 -15.28 45.93
CA LEU A 218 -18.63 -13.89 45.45
C LEU A 218 -19.81 -13.10 45.99
N ALA A 219 -20.98 -13.74 46.16
CA ALA A 219 -22.16 -13.12 46.75
C ALA A 219 -21.93 -12.79 48.24
N VAL A 220 -21.38 -13.75 49.00
CA VAL A 220 -20.98 -13.55 50.40
C VAL A 220 -19.92 -12.48 50.51
N PHE A 221 -18.89 -12.50 49.65
CA PHE A 221 -17.89 -11.44 49.59
C PHE A 221 -18.53 -10.07 49.35
N GLY A 222 -19.48 -9.96 48.41
CA GLY A 222 -20.17 -8.71 48.12
C GLY A 222 -20.92 -8.13 49.33
N VAL A 223 -21.53 -8.96 50.18
CA VAL A 223 -22.21 -8.49 51.40
C VAL A 223 -21.20 -8.22 52.52
N ALA A 224 -20.27 -9.14 52.77
CA ALA A 224 -19.27 -9.01 53.83
C ALA A 224 -18.39 -7.78 53.61
N ALA A 225 -17.96 -7.54 52.36
CA ALA A 225 -17.21 -6.34 51.99
C ALA A 225 -18.07 -5.07 52.00
N GLY A 226 -19.40 -5.16 51.91
CA GLY A 226 -20.28 -4.00 52.11
C GLY A 226 -20.33 -3.57 53.58
N VAL A 227 -20.46 -4.55 54.49
CA VAL A 227 -20.54 -4.31 55.94
C VAL A 227 -19.18 -3.91 56.52
N ALA A 228 -18.12 -4.67 56.21
CA ALA A 228 -16.77 -4.44 56.73
C ALA A 228 -15.95 -3.44 55.91
N GLY A 229 -16.42 -3.10 54.70
CA GLY A 229 -15.72 -2.25 53.75
C GLY A 229 -15.31 -0.89 54.29
N PRO A 230 -16.18 -0.16 55.01
CA PRO A 230 -15.83 1.13 55.60
C PRO A 230 -14.58 1.10 56.48
N ALA A 231 -14.31 -0.02 57.16
CA ALA A 231 -13.13 -0.19 58.01
C ALA A 231 -11.92 -0.78 57.25
N LEU A 232 -12.15 -1.69 56.29
CA LEU A 232 -11.09 -2.50 55.68
C LEU A 232 -10.59 -1.98 54.32
N LEU A 233 -11.42 -1.26 53.56
CA LEU A 233 -11.08 -0.77 52.22
C LEU A 233 -10.25 0.52 52.18
N PRO A 234 -10.32 1.46 53.14
CA PRO A 234 -9.59 2.73 53.05
C PRO A 234 -8.08 2.59 52.73
N PRO A 235 -7.29 1.73 53.38
CA PRO A 235 -5.86 1.63 53.09
C PRO A 235 -5.55 1.19 51.65
N LEU A 236 -6.42 0.36 51.05
CA LEU A 236 -6.32 -0.04 49.66
C LEU A 236 -6.72 1.10 48.72
N LEU A 237 -7.78 1.83 49.05
CA LEU A 237 -8.28 2.94 48.25
C LEU A 237 -7.34 4.14 48.28
N ASP A 238 -6.67 4.41 49.40
CA ASP A 238 -5.66 5.47 49.51
C ASP A 238 -4.55 5.30 48.48
N GLN A 239 -4.08 4.07 48.29
CA GLN A 239 -3.07 3.76 47.27
C GLN A 239 -3.60 3.99 45.85
N VAL A 240 -4.85 3.59 45.59
CA VAL A 240 -5.48 3.75 44.27
C VAL A 240 -5.69 5.23 43.94
N VAL A 241 -6.25 6.00 44.88
CA VAL A 241 -6.53 7.43 44.70
C VAL A 241 -5.22 8.20 44.63
N THR A 242 -4.25 7.95 45.52
CA THR A 242 -2.95 8.64 45.49
C THR A 242 -2.21 8.38 44.17
N ALA A 243 -2.22 7.15 43.67
CA ALA A 243 -1.56 6.81 42.41
C ALA A 243 -2.25 7.40 41.16
N SER A 244 -3.56 7.66 41.23
CA SER A 244 -4.35 8.19 40.11
C SER A 244 -4.51 9.71 40.17
N TYR A 245 -4.56 10.30 41.36
CA TYR A 245 -4.71 11.73 41.58
C TYR A 245 -3.37 12.46 41.65
N GLY A 246 -2.28 11.76 42.01
CA GLY A 246 -0.94 12.32 42.11
C GLY A 246 -0.66 13.10 43.39
N LYS A 247 -1.60 13.13 44.35
CA LYS A 247 -1.44 13.71 45.68
C LYS A 247 -1.91 12.73 46.77
N PRO A 248 -1.32 12.77 47.98
CA PRO A 248 -1.80 11.98 49.10
C PRO A 248 -3.29 12.26 49.37
N TYR A 249 -4.07 11.21 49.60
CA TYR A 249 -5.49 11.30 49.93
C TYR A 249 -5.82 10.29 51.03
N GLU A 250 -6.54 10.73 52.05
CA GLU A 250 -7.05 9.88 53.13
C GLU A 250 -8.51 9.55 52.87
N THR A 251 -8.79 8.27 52.63
CA THR A 251 -10.11 7.79 52.27
C THR A 251 -10.96 7.62 53.53
N HIS A 252 -12.09 8.32 53.56
CA HIS A 252 -13.15 8.04 54.51
C HIS A 252 -14.36 7.44 53.78
N LEU A 253 -14.77 6.26 54.23
CA LEU A 253 -15.96 5.58 53.75
C LEU A 253 -17.00 5.56 54.88
N THR A 254 -18.18 6.07 54.59
CA THR A 254 -19.33 5.99 55.47
C THR A 254 -20.40 5.13 54.80
N PHE A 255 -20.99 4.21 55.56
CA PHE A 255 -22.07 3.37 55.04
C PHE A 255 -23.38 4.16 54.92
N PHE A 256 -23.59 5.13 55.80
CA PHE A 256 -24.77 5.99 55.85
C PHE A 256 -24.34 7.40 56.23
N THR A 257 -24.64 8.38 55.38
CA THR A 257 -24.28 9.80 55.57
C THR A 257 -25.34 10.60 56.33
N GLY A 258 -26.57 10.07 56.43
CA GLY A 258 -27.71 10.73 57.09
C GLY A 258 -28.95 10.76 56.21
N PHE A 259 -30.00 11.46 56.64
CA PHE A 259 -31.17 11.75 55.81
C PHE A 259 -30.91 12.99 54.94
N ASP A 260 -29.99 12.86 53.98
CA ASP A 260 -29.55 13.92 53.07
C ASP A 260 -30.07 13.72 51.64
N ALA A 261 -29.64 14.59 50.71
CA ALA A 261 -30.02 14.52 49.30
C ALA A 261 -29.49 13.24 48.62
N ILE A 262 -28.35 12.71 49.08
CA ILE A 262 -27.73 11.48 48.58
C ILE A 262 -28.65 10.30 48.93
N PHE A 263 -29.05 10.17 50.19
CA PHE A 263 -29.98 9.16 50.65
C PHE A 263 -31.32 9.23 49.91
N LEU A 264 -31.87 10.44 49.71
CA LEU A 264 -33.12 10.62 48.96
C LEU A 264 -32.96 10.14 47.51
N SER A 265 -31.85 10.44 46.84
CA SER A 265 -31.58 10.01 45.47
C SER A 265 -31.44 8.47 45.37
N SER A 266 -30.79 7.84 46.34
CA SER A 266 -30.72 6.38 46.47
C SER A 266 -32.10 5.75 46.73
N ALA A 267 -32.89 6.32 47.63
CA ALA A 267 -34.26 5.88 47.91
C ALA A 267 -35.17 6.00 46.68
N LEU A 268 -35.07 7.09 45.92
CA LEU A 268 -35.78 7.30 44.66
C LEU A 268 -35.32 6.32 43.58
N ALA A 269 -34.03 6.04 43.47
CA ALA A 269 -33.50 5.05 42.52
C ALA A 269 -34.02 3.64 42.83
N ILE A 270 -34.05 3.26 44.11
CA ILE A 270 -34.59 1.97 44.55
C ILE A 270 -36.11 1.91 44.32
N GLY A 271 -36.86 2.92 44.76
CA GLY A 271 -38.32 2.98 44.60
C GLY A 271 -38.73 2.99 43.12
N GLY A 272 -38.06 3.81 42.31
CA GLY A 272 -38.22 3.86 40.86
C GLY A 272 -37.88 2.52 40.21
N GLY A 273 -36.78 1.89 40.61
CA GLY A 273 -36.40 0.55 40.14
C GLY A 273 -37.46 -0.51 40.44
N LEU A 274 -37.99 -0.54 41.67
CA LEU A 274 -39.05 -1.47 42.07
C LEU A 274 -40.35 -1.27 41.28
N LEU A 275 -40.74 0.00 41.07
CA LEU A 275 -41.87 0.35 40.20
C LEU A 275 -41.62 -0.11 38.77
N LEU A 276 -40.42 0.13 38.23
CA LEU A 276 -40.05 -0.32 36.90
C LEU A 276 -40.06 -1.85 36.77
N VAL A 277 -39.62 -2.60 37.79
CA VAL A 277 -39.75 -4.07 37.79
C VAL A 277 -41.22 -4.48 37.65
N ARG A 278 -42.17 -3.77 38.25
CA ARG A 278 -43.60 -4.07 38.13
C ARG A 278 -44.19 -3.75 36.75
N PHE A 279 -43.67 -2.73 36.07
CA PHE A 279 -44.24 -2.17 34.84
C PHE A 279 -43.35 -2.32 33.59
N HIS A 280 -42.17 -2.95 33.66
CA HIS A 280 -41.23 -3.06 32.54
C HIS A 280 -41.84 -3.73 31.29
N ARG A 281 -42.86 -4.58 31.46
CA ARG A 281 -43.59 -5.23 30.36
C ARG A 281 -44.45 -4.26 29.53
N ALA A 282 -44.77 -3.09 30.07
CA ALA A 282 -45.58 -2.05 29.42
C ALA A 282 -44.74 -0.97 28.72
N MET A 283 -43.40 -1.05 28.76
CA MET A 283 -42.54 -0.05 28.14
C MET A 283 -42.60 -0.12 26.60
N PRO A 284 -42.94 0.99 25.91
CA PRO A 284 -42.95 1.02 24.46
C PRO A 284 -41.54 0.85 23.87
N GLY A 285 -41.47 0.22 22.70
CA GLY A 285 -40.23 0.13 21.93
C GLY A 285 -39.80 1.52 21.46
N ILE A 286 -38.50 1.83 21.55
CA ILE A 286 -37.94 3.08 21.00
C ILE A 286 -37.39 2.79 19.60
N PRO A 287 -37.95 3.38 18.52
CA PRO A 287 -37.63 3.01 17.14
C PRO A 287 -36.16 3.19 16.73
N TRP A 288 -35.47 4.22 17.21
CA TRP A 288 -34.07 4.51 16.86
C TRP A 288 -33.06 3.57 17.54
N LEU A 289 -33.48 2.83 18.57
CA LEU A 289 -32.68 1.78 19.22
C LEU A 289 -32.82 0.41 18.52
N ARG A 290 -33.47 0.36 17.34
CA ARG A 290 -33.60 -0.87 16.53
C ARG A 290 -32.33 -1.23 15.77
N THR A 291 -31.44 -0.26 15.53
CA THR A 291 -30.16 -0.49 14.87
C THR A 291 -29.23 -1.21 15.83
N SER A 292 -28.93 -2.48 15.55
CA SER A 292 -27.97 -3.25 16.35
C SER A 292 -26.55 -2.68 16.14
N THR A 293 -25.76 -2.55 17.20
CA THR A 293 -24.35 -2.12 17.12
C THR A 293 -23.53 -2.91 16.08
N PRO A 294 -23.71 -4.24 15.92
CA PRO A 294 -23.07 -4.99 14.84
C PRO A 294 -23.40 -4.48 13.43
N ALA A 295 -24.63 -4.01 13.19
CA ALA A 295 -25.03 -3.49 11.88
C ALA A 295 -24.29 -2.19 11.53
N VAL A 296 -24.01 -1.33 12.52
CA VAL A 296 -23.22 -0.11 12.32
C VAL A 296 -21.78 -0.46 11.96
N VAL A 297 -21.16 -1.41 12.69
CA VAL A 297 -19.79 -1.86 12.40
C VAL A 297 -19.71 -2.47 11.00
N GLN A 298 -20.66 -3.33 10.63
CA GLN A 298 -20.73 -3.91 9.27
C GLN A 298 -20.86 -2.83 8.20
N ALA A 299 -21.74 -1.83 8.40
CA ALA A 299 -21.89 -0.74 7.44
C ALA A 299 -20.59 0.07 7.24
N ILE A 300 -19.79 0.25 8.28
CA ILE A 300 -18.47 0.89 8.19
C ILE A 300 -17.51 0.03 7.35
N LEU A 301 -17.43 -1.28 7.65
CA LEU A 301 -16.58 -2.21 6.91
C LEU A 301 -16.98 -2.29 5.42
N ASP A 302 -18.27 -2.36 5.13
CA ASP A 302 -18.81 -2.33 3.76
C ASP A 302 -18.53 -0.99 3.06
N GLY A 303 -18.53 0.12 3.81
CA GLY A 303 -18.14 1.43 3.29
C GLY A 303 -16.67 1.46 2.88
N LEU A 304 -15.78 0.91 3.71
CA LEU A 304 -14.36 0.81 3.42
C LEU A 304 -14.08 -0.09 2.21
N ALA A 305 -14.77 -1.22 2.09
CA ALA A 305 -14.65 -2.10 0.94
C ALA A 305 -15.07 -1.39 -0.37
N ARG A 306 -16.21 -0.68 -0.36
CA ARG A 306 -16.67 0.09 -1.51
C ARG A 306 -15.71 1.20 -1.92
N LEU A 307 -15.06 1.85 -0.95
CA LEU A 307 -14.01 2.84 -1.22
C LEU A 307 -12.80 2.19 -1.89
N ALA A 308 -12.36 1.03 -1.40
CA ALA A 308 -11.25 0.29 -2.00
C ALA A 308 -11.55 -0.08 -3.46
N GLU A 309 -12.74 -0.60 -3.74
CA GLU A 309 -13.18 -0.89 -5.10
C GLU A 309 -13.23 0.35 -6.01
N LEU A 310 -13.62 1.51 -5.46
CA LEU A 310 -13.62 2.77 -6.22
C LEU A 310 -12.20 3.16 -6.62
N VAL A 311 -11.26 3.09 -5.66
CA VAL A 311 -9.84 3.38 -5.91
C VAL A 311 -9.27 2.40 -6.94
N GLU A 312 -9.58 1.12 -6.84
CA GLU A 312 -9.17 0.10 -7.80
C GLU A 312 -9.71 0.38 -9.20
N ARG A 313 -11.02 0.67 -9.34
CA ARG A 313 -11.63 0.99 -10.64
C ARG A 313 -11.01 2.22 -11.31
N VAL A 314 -10.61 3.21 -10.53
CA VAL A 314 -9.99 4.44 -11.04
C VAL A 314 -8.53 4.22 -11.43
N THR A 315 -7.77 3.48 -10.62
CA THR A 315 -6.31 3.32 -10.78
C THR A 315 -5.92 2.10 -11.61
N GLN A 316 -6.71 1.04 -11.61
CA GLN A 316 -6.42 -0.27 -12.22
C GLN A 316 -7.38 -0.61 -13.38
N HIS A 317 -7.63 0.36 -14.27
CA HIS A 317 -8.56 0.21 -15.39
C HIS A 317 -8.10 -0.77 -16.51
N GLY A 318 -6.88 -1.34 -16.44
CA GLY A 318 -6.39 -2.39 -17.36
C GLY A 318 -6.08 -1.93 -18.79
N SER A 319 -5.91 -0.63 -19.02
CA SER A 319 -5.80 -0.03 -20.37
C SER A 319 -4.43 0.62 -20.55
N LEU A 320 -3.56 0.01 -21.37
CA LEU A 320 -2.23 0.54 -21.64
C LEU A 320 -2.25 2.01 -22.11
N PRO A 321 -3.11 2.44 -23.05
CA PRO A 321 -3.16 3.84 -23.47
C PRO A 321 -3.43 4.83 -22.32
N VAL A 322 -4.28 4.46 -21.37
CA VAL A 322 -4.59 5.34 -20.23
C VAL A 322 -3.41 5.36 -19.26
N TYR A 323 -2.76 4.22 -19.00
CA TYR A 323 -1.53 4.20 -18.18
C TYR A 323 -0.42 5.04 -18.79
N THR A 324 -0.20 4.92 -20.10
CA THR A 324 0.79 5.74 -20.82
C THR A 324 0.42 7.22 -20.77
N ALA A 325 -0.86 7.57 -20.99
CA ALA A 325 -1.33 8.94 -20.87
C ALA A 325 -1.12 9.51 -19.46
N THR A 326 -1.45 8.75 -18.41
CA THR A 326 -1.23 9.15 -17.02
C THR A 326 0.26 9.33 -16.73
N ALA A 327 1.12 8.42 -17.19
CA ALA A 327 2.57 8.54 -17.01
C ALA A 327 3.13 9.81 -17.69
N ILE A 328 2.69 10.11 -18.92
CA ILE A 328 3.07 11.33 -19.63
C ILE A 328 2.58 12.57 -18.89
N VAL A 329 1.31 12.60 -18.47
CA VAL A 329 0.75 13.75 -17.72
C VAL A 329 1.54 13.99 -16.43
N VAL A 330 1.82 12.93 -15.67
CA VAL A 330 2.62 13.02 -14.44
C VAL A 330 4.05 13.51 -14.72
N ALA A 331 4.66 13.13 -15.84
CA ALA A 331 5.99 13.61 -16.24
C ALA A 331 5.98 15.06 -16.75
N VAL A 332 4.90 15.51 -17.39
CA VAL A 332 4.78 16.85 -17.97
C VAL A 332 4.52 17.93 -16.90
N VAL A 333 3.83 17.61 -15.82
CA VAL A 333 3.58 18.58 -14.73
C VAL A 333 4.88 19.16 -14.13
N PRO A 334 5.86 18.37 -13.68
CA PRO A 334 7.12 18.92 -13.18
C PRO A 334 7.92 19.61 -14.29
N LEU A 335 7.86 19.09 -15.53
CA LEU A 335 8.51 19.73 -16.67
C LEU A 335 7.97 21.16 -16.90
N LEU A 336 6.64 21.34 -16.90
CA LEU A 336 6.00 22.65 -17.00
C LEU A 336 6.37 23.56 -15.82
N ALA A 337 6.43 23.01 -14.60
CA ALA A 337 6.84 23.77 -13.41
C ALA A 337 8.29 24.27 -13.53
N VAL A 338 9.21 23.43 -14.02
CA VAL A 338 10.61 23.81 -14.27
C VAL A 338 10.71 24.85 -15.37
N THR A 339 10.02 24.67 -16.49
CA THR A 339 10.00 25.65 -17.60
C THR A 339 9.43 26.99 -17.13
N ALA A 340 8.38 27.00 -16.31
CA ALA A 340 7.81 28.20 -15.73
C ALA A 340 8.76 28.89 -14.73
N TYR A 341 9.49 28.11 -13.94
CA TYR A 341 10.48 28.61 -12.99
C TYR A 341 11.75 29.16 -13.67
N ALA A 342 12.17 28.55 -14.78
CA ALA A 342 13.44 28.85 -15.44
C ALA A 342 13.50 30.22 -16.15
N GLY A 343 12.37 30.93 -16.25
CA GLY A 343 12.30 32.31 -16.76
C GLY A 343 11.56 32.44 -18.10
N PRO A 344 11.25 33.67 -18.53
CA PRO A 344 10.50 33.90 -19.77
C PRO A 344 11.32 33.56 -21.03
N LEU A 345 10.66 32.96 -22.02
CA LEU A 345 11.22 32.66 -23.35
C LEU A 345 11.52 33.91 -24.21
N ALA A 346 11.28 35.12 -23.68
CA ALA A 346 11.36 36.37 -24.44
C ALA A 346 12.79 36.84 -24.73
N ASN A 347 13.80 36.30 -24.02
CA ASN A 347 15.21 36.68 -24.17
C ASN A 347 16.04 35.65 -24.96
N LEU A 348 15.37 34.80 -25.76
CA LEU A 348 16.06 33.78 -26.55
C LEU A 348 16.60 34.41 -27.84
N GLU A 349 17.91 34.45 -28.00
CA GLU A 349 18.52 34.66 -29.31
C GLU A 349 18.44 33.34 -30.08
N VAL A 350 17.65 33.33 -31.15
CA VAL A 350 17.53 32.17 -32.04
C VAL A 350 18.23 32.52 -33.35
N GLU A 351 19.48 32.12 -33.47
CA GLU A 351 20.19 32.19 -34.74
C GLU A 351 19.75 30.99 -35.60
N ALA A 352 18.94 31.26 -36.62
CA ALA A 352 18.37 30.23 -37.46
C ALA A 352 19.19 30.06 -38.74
N ASP A 353 20.11 29.10 -38.76
CA ASP A 353 20.72 28.65 -40.03
C ASP A 353 19.61 28.08 -40.94
N PRO A 354 19.38 28.66 -42.14
CA PRO A 354 18.36 28.20 -43.08
C PRO A 354 18.48 26.71 -43.45
N LEU A 355 19.70 26.17 -43.51
CA LEU A 355 19.97 24.77 -43.81
C LEU A 355 19.53 23.86 -42.66
N VAL A 356 19.83 24.24 -41.42
CA VAL A 356 19.40 23.50 -40.21
C VAL A 356 17.88 23.56 -40.09
N ALA A 357 17.26 24.71 -40.37
CA ALA A 357 15.82 24.86 -40.40
C ALA A 357 15.16 23.96 -41.46
N ALA A 358 15.76 23.83 -42.65
CA ALA A 358 15.27 22.92 -43.68
C ALA A 358 15.37 21.44 -43.25
N MET A 359 16.48 21.04 -42.62
CA MET A 359 16.63 19.68 -42.08
C MET A 359 15.60 19.39 -40.98
N ALA A 360 15.41 20.33 -40.04
CA ALA A 360 14.40 20.22 -38.99
C ALA A 360 12.97 20.16 -39.55
N ALA A 361 12.68 20.90 -40.64
CA ALA A 361 11.40 20.82 -41.33
C ALA A 361 11.17 19.43 -41.94
N VAL A 362 12.19 18.79 -42.53
CA VAL A 362 12.10 17.40 -43.02
C VAL A 362 11.75 16.44 -41.87
N VAL A 363 12.41 16.58 -40.72
CA VAL A 363 12.12 15.76 -39.52
C VAL A 363 10.68 15.99 -39.04
N GLY A 364 10.24 17.25 -38.93
CA GLY A 364 8.89 17.61 -38.50
C GLY A 364 7.81 17.09 -39.45
N ILE A 365 8.01 17.22 -40.77
CA ILE A 365 7.10 16.70 -41.80
C ILE A 365 7.04 15.18 -41.72
N GLY A 366 8.19 14.50 -41.57
CA GLY A 366 8.26 13.05 -41.42
C GLY A 366 7.50 12.55 -40.18
N ALA A 367 7.72 13.18 -39.02
CA ALA A 367 7.00 12.86 -37.78
C ALA A 367 5.49 13.10 -37.90
N PHE A 368 5.07 14.23 -38.48
CA PHE A 368 3.67 14.54 -38.71
C PHE A 368 3.01 13.55 -39.68
N ALA A 369 3.69 13.21 -40.78
CA ALA A 369 3.23 12.22 -41.75
C ALA A 369 3.12 10.82 -41.13
N ALA A 370 4.06 10.44 -40.26
CA ALA A 370 4.01 9.18 -39.52
C ALA A 370 2.79 9.13 -38.58
N ALA A 371 2.53 10.20 -37.84
CA ALA A 371 1.40 10.32 -36.90
C ALA A 371 0.03 10.33 -37.61
N ARG A 372 -0.06 10.90 -38.82
CA ARG A 372 -1.28 10.92 -39.63
C ARG A 372 -1.45 9.69 -40.52
N SER A 373 -0.44 8.83 -40.60
CA SER A 373 -0.46 7.70 -41.51
C SER A 373 -1.53 6.69 -41.12
N ARG A 374 -2.36 6.32 -42.11
CA ARG A 374 -3.36 5.26 -41.97
C ARG A 374 -2.82 3.86 -42.28
N THR A 375 -1.59 3.77 -42.80
CA THR A 375 -0.96 2.49 -43.14
C THR A 375 0.42 2.37 -42.51
N ARG A 376 0.76 1.14 -42.09
CA ARG A 376 2.02 0.87 -41.39
C ARG A 376 3.25 1.15 -42.26
N ILE A 377 3.19 0.81 -43.56
CA ILE A 377 4.29 1.04 -44.51
C ILE A 377 4.56 2.54 -44.69
N ARG A 378 3.51 3.37 -44.84
CA ARG A 378 3.67 4.83 -44.92
C ARG A 378 4.21 5.42 -43.63
N SER A 379 3.80 4.88 -42.47
CA SER A 379 4.28 5.33 -41.16
C SER A 379 5.79 5.06 -41.00
N VAL A 380 6.23 3.84 -41.33
CA VAL A 380 7.66 3.49 -41.27
C VAL A 380 8.49 4.24 -42.30
N ALA A 381 7.99 4.46 -43.52
CA ALA A 381 8.68 5.27 -44.52
C ALA A 381 8.84 6.73 -44.07
N ALA A 382 7.79 7.31 -43.45
CA ALA A 382 7.83 8.66 -42.91
C ALA A 382 8.76 8.80 -41.70
N LEU A 383 8.79 7.78 -40.82
CA LEU A 383 9.74 7.71 -39.71
C LEU A 383 11.18 7.59 -40.23
N GLY A 384 11.41 6.79 -41.27
CA GLY A 384 12.70 6.69 -41.98
C GLY A 384 13.19 8.03 -42.51
N ALA A 385 12.31 8.80 -43.18
CA ALA A 385 12.65 10.13 -43.63
C ALA A 385 13.04 11.07 -42.47
N ALA A 386 12.35 10.98 -41.33
CA ALA A 386 12.73 11.73 -40.13
C ALA A 386 14.09 11.28 -39.56
N GLY A 387 14.36 9.98 -39.49
CA GLY A 387 15.64 9.43 -39.00
C GLY A 387 16.84 9.83 -39.87
N PHE A 388 16.68 9.83 -41.20
CA PHE A 388 17.70 10.36 -42.11
C PHE A 388 17.84 11.88 -42.02
N GLY A 389 16.75 12.63 -41.75
CA GLY A 389 16.82 14.05 -41.43
C GLY A 389 17.69 14.32 -40.18
N ILE A 390 17.50 13.53 -39.12
CA ILE A 390 18.33 13.59 -37.90
C ILE A 390 19.81 13.26 -38.21
N THR A 391 20.05 12.29 -39.09
CA THR A 391 21.42 11.95 -39.55
C THR A 391 22.13 13.16 -40.16
N LEU A 392 21.43 13.92 -41.01
CA LEU A 392 21.99 15.13 -41.64
C LEU A 392 22.27 16.21 -40.59
N ILE A 393 21.40 16.35 -39.58
CA ILE A 393 21.61 17.28 -38.46
C ILE A 393 22.89 16.90 -37.68
N PHE A 394 23.09 15.62 -37.34
CA PHE A 394 24.32 15.18 -36.67
C PHE A 394 25.56 15.44 -37.52
N LEU A 395 25.49 15.20 -38.83
CA LEU A 395 26.61 15.47 -39.73
C LEU A 395 26.94 16.97 -39.79
N TYR A 396 25.91 17.83 -39.85
CA TYR A 396 26.06 19.29 -39.85
C TYR A 396 26.74 19.78 -38.57
N PHE A 397 26.37 19.25 -37.40
CA PHE A 397 26.97 19.60 -36.11
C PHE A 397 28.30 18.86 -35.81
N GLY A 398 28.92 18.22 -36.82
CA GLY A 398 30.24 17.61 -36.65
C GLY A 398 30.26 16.34 -35.81
N ALA A 399 29.14 15.61 -35.73
CA ALA A 399 29.01 14.33 -35.02
C ALA A 399 28.92 13.14 -36.01
N PRO A 400 30.00 12.79 -36.74
CA PRO A 400 29.97 11.75 -37.77
C PRO A 400 29.70 10.34 -37.22
N ASP A 401 30.18 10.01 -36.03
CA ASP A 401 29.93 8.70 -35.39
C ASP A 401 28.42 8.50 -35.08
N LEU A 402 27.77 9.55 -34.55
CA LEU A 402 26.32 9.57 -34.31
C LEU A 402 25.54 9.52 -35.62
N ALA A 403 26.00 10.22 -36.66
CA ALA A 403 25.37 10.19 -37.98
C ALA A 403 25.41 8.77 -38.59
N MET A 404 26.57 8.10 -38.54
CA MET A 404 26.70 6.73 -39.07
C MET A 404 25.85 5.73 -38.29
N THR A 405 25.88 5.78 -36.95
CA THR A 405 25.03 4.92 -36.13
C THR A 405 23.55 5.18 -36.40
N GLN A 406 23.10 6.42 -36.43
CA GLN A 406 21.71 6.78 -36.70
C GLN A 406 21.23 6.24 -38.05
N ALA A 407 21.98 6.44 -39.13
CA ALA A 407 21.61 5.96 -40.46
C ALA A 407 21.49 4.42 -40.51
N LEU A 408 22.42 3.72 -39.87
CA LEU A 408 22.44 2.26 -39.85
C LEU A 408 21.32 1.68 -38.98
N VAL A 409 21.09 2.26 -37.80
CA VAL A 409 19.98 1.89 -36.91
C VAL A 409 18.66 2.15 -37.60
N GLU A 410 18.49 3.29 -38.27
CA GLU A 410 17.27 3.60 -39.03
C GLU A 410 17.04 2.56 -40.14
N THR A 411 18.07 2.26 -40.93
CA THR A 411 18.01 1.25 -42.00
C THR A 411 17.60 -0.12 -41.45
N LEU A 412 18.24 -0.57 -40.37
CA LEU A 412 17.92 -1.87 -39.75
C LEU A 412 16.53 -1.88 -39.12
N THR A 413 16.13 -0.79 -38.47
CA THR A 413 14.81 -0.68 -37.80
C THR A 413 13.68 -0.72 -38.82
N VAL A 414 13.83 -0.04 -39.96
CA VAL A 414 12.89 -0.14 -41.10
C VAL A 414 12.77 -1.59 -41.58
N ILE A 415 13.91 -2.27 -41.79
CA ILE A 415 13.93 -3.68 -42.22
C ILE A 415 13.22 -4.58 -41.19
N LEU A 416 13.54 -4.43 -39.90
CA LEU A 416 12.94 -5.22 -38.82
C LEU A 416 11.45 -4.96 -38.66
N PHE A 417 10.98 -3.70 -38.77
CA PHE A 417 9.56 -3.37 -38.73
C PHE A 417 8.80 -3.96 -39.92
N ILE A 418 9.36 -3.92 -41.13
CA ILE A 418 8.76 -4.57 -42.30
C ILE A 418 8.58 -6.06 -42.04
N PHE A 419 9.58 -6.73 -41.47
CA PHE A 419 9.46 -8.15 -41.11
C PHE A 419 8.44 -8.40 -39.99
N ALA A 420 8.34 -7.51 -39.01
CA ALA A 420 7.39 -7.64 -37.91
C ALA A 420 5.94 -7.44 -38.37
N PHE A 421 5.67 -6.48 -39.27
CA PHE A 421 4.32 -6.15 -39.73
C PHE A 421 3.63 -7.27 -40.49
N ARG A 422 4.39 -8.20 -41.07
CA ARG A 422 3.88 -9.46 -41.63
C ARG A 422 2.94 -10.20 -40.67
N PHE A 423 3.19 -10.11 -39.37
CA PHE A 423 2.50 -10.92 -38.36
C PHE A 423 1.30 -10.23 -37.71
N LEU A 424 1.08 -8.95 -37.99
CA LEU A 424 0.06 -8.17 -37.29
C LEU A 424 -1.22 -8.04 -38.13
N PRO A 425 -2.39 -8.47 -37.64
CA PRO A 425 -3.65 -8.28 -38.36
C PRO A 425 -3.93 -6.78 -38.55
N ILE A 426 -4.56 -6.42 -39.67
CA ILE A 426 -5.05 -5.06 -39.92
C ILE A 426 -6.36 -4.90 -39.13
N ARG A 427 -6.26 -4.65 -37.83
CA ARG A 427 -7.42 -4.26 -37.01
C ARG A 427 -7.53 -2.75 -36.97
N ARG A 428 -8.71 -2.24 -37.34
CA ARG A 428 -9.12 -0.85 -37.09
C ARG A 428 -9.80 -0.80 -35.73
N GLU A 429 -9.23 -0.06 -34.79
CA GLU A 429 -10.00 0.40 -33.63
C GLU A 429 -10.93 1.54 -34.09
N ARG A 430 -12.10 1.64 -33.49
CA ARG A 430 -13.04 2.75 -33.76
C ARG A 430 -12.46 4.01 -33.12
N ASP A 431 -12.42 5.10 -33.89
CA ASP A 431 -11.95 6.40 -33.41
C ASP A 431 -12.95 6.98 -32.39
N ASP A 432 -12.56 7.01 -31.11
CA ASP A 432 -13.24 7.79 -30.08
C ASP A 432 -12.70 9.22 -30.11
N LEU A 433 -13.56 10.17 -30.53
CA LEU A 433 -13.19 11.58 -30.66
C LEU A 433 -12.66 12.17 -29.34
N ARG A 434 -13.20 11.78 -28.18
CA ARG A 434 -12.73 12.29 -26.89
C ARG A 434 -11.30 11.85 -26.59
N ARG A 435 -11.00 10.57 -26.84
CA ARG A 435 -9.65 10.03 -26.68
C ARG A 435 -8.68 10.66 -27.68
N HIS A 436 -9.13 10.90 -28.90
CA HIS A 436 -8.34 11.57 -29.92
C HIS A 436 -7.92 12.99 -29.50
N TYR A 437 -8.88 13.82 -29.07
CA TYR A 437 -8.56 15.17 -28.60
C TYR A 437 -7.76 15.20 -27.30
N ALA A 438 -8.00 14.27 -26.38
CA ALA A 438 -7.19 14.12 -25.17
C ALA A 438 -5.74 13.76 -25.49
N ALA A 439 -5.51 12.80 -26.39
CA ALA A 439 -4.19 12.43 -26.85
C ALA A 439 -3.48 13.59 -27.57
N LEU A 440 -4.21 14.35 -28.39
CA LEU A 440 -3.68 15.55 -29.06
C LEU A 440 -3.29 16.63 -28.05
N ALA A 441 -4.11 16.87 -27.03
CA ALA A 441 -3.81 17.83 -25.96
C ALA A 441 -2.57 17.40 -25.18
N ILE A 442 -2.48 16.13 -24.76
CA ILE A 442 -1.31 15.59 -24.04
C ILE A 442 -0.05 15.68 -24.92
N ALA A 443 -0.11 15.27 -26.18
CA ALA A 443 1.04 15.35 -27.08
C ALA A 443 1.48 16.80 -27.33
N GLY A 444 0.52 17.71 -27.53
CA GLY A 444 0.78 19.14 -27.74
C GLY A 444 1.42 19.79 -26.51
N THR A 445 0.88 19.56 -25.31
CA THR A 445 1.44 20.11 -24.07
C THR A 445 2.82 19.53 -23.78
N THR A 446 3.02 18.22 -23.97
CA THR A 446 4.32 17.57 -23.80
C THR A 446 5.36 18.16 -24.76
N GLY A 447 5.00 18.29 -26.04
CA GLY A 447 5.88 18.86 -27.06
C GLY A 447 6.26 20.31 -26.75
N LEU A 448 5.28 21.17 -26.45
CA LEU A 448 5.53 22.57 -26.08
C LEU A 448 6.37 22.69 -24.81
N ALA A 449 6.10 21.89 -23.79
CA ALA A 449 6.86 21.89 -22.54
C ALA A 449 8.33 21.49 -22.77
N THR A 450 8.56 20.45 -23.58
CA THR A 450 9.90 19.96 -23.92
C THR A 450 10.66 20.97 -24.76
N THR A 451 10.02 21.56 -25.77
CA THR A 451 10.60 22.64 -26.59
C THR A 451 10.97 23.85 -25.73
N GLY A 452 10.05 24.29 -24.86
CA GLY A 452 10.30 25.42 -23.95
C GLY A 452 11.50 25.17 -23.04
N LEU A 453 11.57 24.00 -22.40
CA LEU A 453 12.72 23.65 -21.57
C LEU A 453 14.02 23.61 -22.38
N THR A 454 13.98 22.96 -23.55
CA THR A 454 15.19 22.80 -24.40
C THR A 454 15.73 24.16 -24.83
N LEU A 455 14.87 25.11 -25.22
CA LEU A 455 15.29 26.47 -25.57
C LEU A 455 15.87 27.24 -24.37
N LEU A 456 15.27 27.08 -23.19
CA LEU A 456 15.78 27.71 -21.96
C LEU A 456 17.15 27.14 -21.55
N LEU A 457 17.38 25.84 -21.76
CA LEU A 457 18.66 25.20 -21.45
C LEU A 457 19.73 25.48 -22.51
N ALA A 458 19.36 25.59 -23.79
CA ALA A 458 20.29 25.88 -24.87
C ALA A 458 21.00 27.24 -24.70
N ASN A 459 20.32 28.21 -24.07
CA ASN A 459 20.86 29.54 -23.78
C ASN A 459 21.55 29.65 -22.40
N ARG A 460 21.85 28.52 -21.75
CA ARG A 460 22.65 28.50 -20.53
C ARG A 460 24.04 27.98 -20.84
N ASP A 461 25.06 28.76 -20.51
CA ASP A 461 26.45 28.32 -20.58
C ASP A 461 26.70 27.22 -19.54
N GLY A 462 26.69 25.96 -19.98
CA GLY A 462 26.96 24.79 -19.14
C GLY A 462 28.42 24.63 -18.72
N GLY A 463 29.31 25.55 -19.16
CA GLY A 463 30.75 25.50 -18.96
C GLY A 463 31.46 24.46 -19.84
N ASP A 464 32.59 24.83 -20.42
CA ASP A 464 33.37 23.99 -21.35
C ASP A 464 34.27 22.95 -20.67
N HIS A 465 34.21 22.79 -19.34
CA HIS A 465 35.18 21.98 -18.58
C HIS A 465 35.26 20.52 -19.04
N LEU A 466 34.13 19.84 -19.25
CA LEU A 466 34.14 18.43 -19.68
C LEU A 466 34.64 18.28 -21.12
N ARG A 467 34.26 19.22 -22.00
CA ARG A 467 34.75 19.25 -23.38
C ARG A 467 36.27 19.40 -23.40
N GLN A 468 36.80 20.39 -22.69
CA GLN A 468 38.24 20.64 -22.59
C GLN A 468 38.97 19.45 -21.97
N PHE A 469 38.39 18.82 -20.94
CA PHE A 469 38.96 17.62 -20.32
C PHE A 469 39.11 16.47 -21.32
N PHE A 470 38.04 16.13 -22.06
CA PHE A 470 38.09 15.02 -23.02
C PHE A 470 38.95 15.35 -24.24
N GLU A 471 38.95 16.58 -24.73
CA GLU A 471 39.85 17.03 -25.81
C GLU A 471 41.32 16.92 -25.38
N ALA A 472 41.67 17.34 -24.15
CA ALA A 472 43.04 17.29 -23.64
C ALA A 472 43.51 15.88 -23.25
N THR A 473 42.59 15.00 -22.81
CA THR A 473 42.95 13.72 -22.19
C THR A 473 42.78 12.51 -23.12
N SER A 474 42.00 12.62 -24.21
CA SER A 474 41.71 11.47 -25.08
C SER A 474 42.96 10.82 -25.67
N TYR A 475 43.89 11.61 -26.19
CA TYR A 475 45.13 11.05 -26.74
C TYR A 475 46.12 10.63 -25.63
N PRO A 476 46.45 11.45 -24.61
CA PRO A 476 47.42 11.05 -23.58
C PRO A 476 46.94 9.88 -22.71
N GLY A 477 45.63 9.80 -22.42
CA GLY A 477 45.04 8.80 -21.55
C GLY A 477 44.60 7.52 -22.26
N ALA A 478 43.95 7.65 -23.42
CA ALA A 478 43.35 6.52 -24.14
C ALA A 478 44.04 6.21 -25.48
N ARG A 479 45.10 6.94 -25.86
CA ARG A 479 45.92 6.76 -27.09
C ARG A 479 45.18 6.88 -28.43
N GLY A 480 43.94 7.36 -28.44
CA GLY A 480 43.12 7.52 -29.63
C GLY A 480 42.80 8.97 -29.95
N THR A 481 42.70 9.29 -31.24
CA THR A 481 42.28 10.62 -31.71
C THR A 481 40.77 10.78 -31.86
N ASN A 482 40.00 9.69 -31.90
CA ASN A 482 38.55 9.77 -31.89
C ASN A 482 38.01 9.92 -30.45
N VAL A 483 37.76 11.17 -30.05
CA VAL A 483 37.25 11.52 -28.72
C VAL A 483 35.94 10.79 -28.38
N VAL A 484 35.04 10.59 -29.34
CA VAL A 484 33.77 9.91 -29.08
C VAL A 484 34.02 8.44 -28.75
N ASN A 485 34.81 7.76 -29.58
CA ASN A 485 35.08 6.34 -29.35
C ASN A 485 35.90 6.12 -28.07
N THR A 486 36.92 6.96 -27.79
CA THR A 486 37.70 6.85 -26.53
C THR A 486 36.82 7.04 -25.29
N ILE A 487 35.81 7.92 -25.34
CA ILE A 487 34.81 8.04 -24.28
C ILE A 487 34.02 6.74 -24.13
N LEU A 488 33.55 6.15 -25.23
CA LEU A 488 32.70 4.95 -25.20
C LEU A 488 33.45 3.68 -24.79
N VAL A 489 34.71 3.51 -25.16
CA VAL A 489 35.44 2.24 -24.92
C VAL A 489 36.50 2.31 -23.84
N ASP A 490 36.81 3.50 -23.33
CA ASP A 490 37.79 3.72 -22.24
C ASP A 490 37.15 4.49 -21.08
N PHE A 491 36.95 5.82 -21.20
CA PHE A 491 36.56 6.66 -20.06
C PHE A 491 35.19 6.34 -19.44
N ARG A 492 34.21 5.99 -20.28
CA ARG A 492 32.83 5.65 -19.88
C ARG A 492 32.43 4.27 -20.43
N ALA A 493 33.39 3.35 -20.49
CA ALA A 493 33.19 1.99 -20.99
C ALA A 493 32.13 1.18 -20.24
N LEU A 494 31.82 1.56 -19.00
CA LEU A 494 30.74 0.95 -18.23
C LEU A 494 29.36 1.21 -18.86
N ASP A 495 29.14 2.39 -19.42
CA ASP A 495 27.88 2.73 -20.10
C ASP A 495 27.71 1.83 -21.34
N THR A 496 28.76 1.68 -22.15
CA THR A 496 28.75 0.80 -23.33
C THR A 496 28.59 -0.67 -22.96
N LEU A 497 29.20 -1.14 -21.87
CA LEU A 497 28.97 -2.51 -21.35
C LEU A 497 27.50 -2.71 -20.96
N GLY A 498 26.89 -1.70 -20.32
CA GLY A 498 25.47 -1.67 -19.98
C GLY A 498 24.58 -1.72 -21.22
N GLU A 499 24.86 -0.88 -22.22
CA GLU A 499 24.11 -0.81 -23.47
C GLU A 499 24.10 -2.14 -24.23
N ILE A 500 25.26 -2.77 -24.44
CA ILE A 500 25.33 -4.05 -25.15
C ILE A 500 24.62 -5.17 -24.36
N SER A 501 24.66 -5.10 -23.03
CA SER A 501 23.94 -6.04 -22.17
C SER A 501 22.42 -5.86 -22.30
N VAL A 502 21.93 -4.61 -22.30
CA VAL A 502 20.52 -4.28 -22.54
C VAL A 502 20.06 -4.75 -23.92
N LEU A 503 20.86 -4.53 -24.96
CA LEU A 503 20.56 -5.02 -26.31
C LEU A 503 20.47 -6.54 -26.38
N ALA A 504 21.41 -7.26 -25.76
CA ALA A 504 21.39 -8.71 -25.71
C ALA A 504 20.16 -9.23 -24.95
N VAL A 505 19.83 -8.66 -23.79
CA VAL A 505 18.66 -9.03 -22.99
C VAL A 505 17.37 -8.74 -23.75
N ALA A 506 17.23 -7.57 -24.38
CA ALA A 506 16.08 -7.21 -25.19
C ALA A 506 15.89 -8.21 -26.35
N ALA A 507 16.97 -8.56 -27.06
CA ALA A 507 16.93 -9.54 -28.14
C ALA A 507 16.50 -10.93 -27.64
N LEU A 508 17.06 -11.40 -26.54
CA LEU A 508 16.68 -12.68 -25.93
C LEU A 508 15.22 -12.69 -25.47
N GLY A 509 14.74 -11.58 -24.88
CA GLY A 509 13.34 -11.40 -24.49
C GLY A 509 12.39 -11.48 -25.68
N ILE A 510 12.71 -10.78 -26.78
CA ILE A 510 11.94 -10.86 -28.03
C ILE A 510 11.94 -12.31 -28.57
N LEU A 511 13.09 -12.98 -28.60
CA LEU A 511 13.19 -14.37 -29.07
C LEU A 511 12.40 -15.34 -28.19
N ALA A 512 12.32 -15.11 -26.87
CA ALA A 512 11.53 -15.91 -25.95
C ALA A 512 10.03 -15.69 -26.17
N LEU A 513 9.58 -14.44 -26.28
CA LEU A 513 8.19 -14.10 -26.56
C LEU A 513 7.71 -14.67 -27.90
N LEU A 514 8.55 -14.59 -28.94
CA LEU A 514 8.27 -15.16 -30.25
C LEU A 514 8.11 -16.69 -30.24
N ARG A 515 8.76 -17.39 -29.29
CA ARG A 515 8.60 -18.83 -29.10
C ARG A 515 7.32 -19.18 -28.33
N LEU A 516 7.00 -18.41 -27.28
CA LEU A 516 5.84 -18.66 -26.41
C LEU A 516 4.50 -18.39 -27.09
N THR A 517 4.45 -17.37 -27.96
CA THR A 517 3.20 -16.91 -28.59
C THR A 517 2.72 -17.79 -29.74
N GLY A 518 3.46 -18.84 -30.12
CA GLY A 518 3.05 -19.81 -31.15
C GLY A 518 2.52 -19.11 -32.42
N ARG A 519 3.41 -18.61 -33.27
CA ARG A 519 3.03 -17.80 -34.45
C ARG A 519 1.89 -18.46 -35.24
N ALA A 520 0.73 -17.82 -35.28
CA ALA A 520 -0.30 -18.09 -36.29
C ALA A 520 0.27 -17.68 -37.65
N ALA A 521 1.00 -18.58 -38.29
CA ALA A 521 1.55 -18.35 -39.62
C ALA A 521 0.37 -18.21 -40.59
N SER A 522 0.06 -16.98 -41.00
CA SER A 522 -0.62 -16.79 -42.27
C SER A 522 0.27 -17.44 -43.34
N ARG A 523 -0.33 -18.36 -44.10
CA ARG A 523 0.31 -19.10 -45.20
C ARG A 523 0.64 -18.08 -46.29
N VAL A 524 1.78 -17.39 -46.18
CA VAL A 524 2.26 -16.50 -47.22
C VAL A 524 2.72 -17.37 -48.37
N GLU A 525 2.13 -17.16 -49.54
CA GLU A 525 2.52 -17.83 -50.77
C GLU A 525 3.99 -17.54 -51.06
N ARG A 526 4.75 -18.58 -51.42
CA ARG A 526 6.21 -18.50 -51.56
C ARG A 526 6.56 -17.74 -52.84
N ILE A 527 6.66 -16.41 -52.75
CA ILE A 527 7.10 -15.58 -53.86
C ILE A 527 8.61 -15.79 -54.05
N ASP A 528 9.01 -16.19 -55.25
CA ASP A 528 10.43 -16.29 -55.59
C ASP A 528 11.08 -14.90 -55.57
N ASN A 529 12.08 -14.72 -54.70
CA ASN A 529 12.82 -13.46 -54.63
C ASN A 529 13.45 -13.13 -56.00
N PRO A 530 13.34 -11.87 -56.47
CA PRO A 530 13.87 -11.46 -57.77
C PRO A 530 15.36 -11.80 -57.93
N ARG A 531 15.73 -12.27 -59.12
CA ARG A 531 17.14 -12.59 -59.45
C ARG A 531 18.07 -11.39 -59.26
N VAL A 532 17.58 -10.18 -59.54
CA VAL A 532 18.32 -8.93 -59.34
C VAL A 532 18.74 -8.74 -57.88
N LEU A 533 17.82 -8.91 -56.93
CA LEU A 533 18.10 -8.81 -55.49
C LEU A 533 19.13 -9.86 -55.04
N ARG A 534 18.99 -11.09 -55.53
CA ARG A 534 19.93 -12.19 -55.23
C ARG A 534 21.34 -11.91 -55.73
N THR A 535 21.48 -11.45 -56.96
CA THR A 535 22.79 -11.10 -57.54
C THR A 535 23.41 -9.91 -56.82
N ALA A 536 22.63 -8.85 -56.55
CA ALA A 536 23.09 -7.69 -55.82
C ALA A 536 23.54 -8.05 -54.40
N ALA A 537 22.74 -8.81 -53.64
CA ALA A 537 23.09 -9.22 -52.28
C ALA A 537 24.37 -10.06 -52.22
N ARG A 538 24.62 -10.93 -53.23
CA ARG A 538 25.87 -11.70 -53.32
C ARG A 538 27.10 -10.82 -53.55
N ALA A 539 26.97 -9.75 -54.35
CA ALA A 539 28.06 -8.85 -54.64
C ALA A 539 28.32 -7.86 -53.49
N VAL A 540 27.26 -7.34 -52.87
CA VAL A 540 27.33 -6.32 -51.82
C VAL A 540 27.76 -6.89 -50.47
N LEU A 541 27.41 -8.14 -50.16
CA LEU A 541 27.71 -8.74 -48.86
C LEU A 541 29.23 -8.78 -48.52
N PRO A 542 30.13 -9.27 -49.39
CA PRO A 542 31.57 -9.22 -49.12
C PRO A 542 32.08 -7.80 -48.90
N LEU A 543 31.58 -6.84 -49.67
CA LEU A 543 31.94 -5.43 -49.55
C LEU A 543 31.54 -4.88 -48.17
N LEU A 544 30.31 -5.17 -47.71
CA LEU A 544 29.83 -4.75 -46.39
C LEU A 544 30.63 -5.40 -45.25
N VAL A 545 31.04 -6.66 -45.39
CA VAL A 545 31.87 -7.33 -44.38
C VAL A 545 33.26 -6.69 -44.31
N VAL A 546 33.91 -6.46 -45.45
CA VAL A 546 35.21 -5.78 -45.50
C VAL A 546 35.08 -4.36 -44.92
N PHE A 547 34.04 -3.64 -45.29
CA PHE A 547 33.78 -2.30 -44.80
C PHE A 547 33.49 -2.27 -43.29
N ALA A 548 32.76 -3.26 -42.76
CA ALA A 548 32.55 -3.41 -41.33
C ALA A 548 33.88 -3.59 -40.58
N PHE A 549 34.76 -4.48 -41.06
CA PHE A 549 36.10 -4.65 -40.46
C PHE A 549 36.96 -3.39 -40.57
N PHE A 550 36.87 -2.68 -41.69
CA PHE A 550 37.56 -1.40 -41.86
C PHE A 550 37.08 -0.36 -40.83
N LEU A 551 35.77 -0.21 -40.64
CA LEU A 551 35.21 0.71 -39.64
C LEU A 551 35.56 0.30 -38.20
N PHE A 552 35.60 -1.00 -37.92
CA PHE A 552 36.02 -1.53 -36.63
C PHE A 552 37.47 -1.14 -36.32
N LEU A 553 38.40 -1.44 -37.22
CA LEU A 553 39.83 -1.17 -37.01
C LEU A 553 40.17 0.33 -36.96
N ARG A 554 39.42 1.15 -37.70
CA ARG A 554 39.64 2.60 -37.79
C ARG A 554 39.02 3.39 -36.63
N GLY A 555 38.07 2.80 -35.89
CA GLY A 555 37.22 3.48 -34.92
C GLY A 555 37.95 4.20 -33.79
N HIS A 556 39.16 3.76 -33.45
CA HIS A 556 39.94 4.37 -32.37
C HIS A 556 40.47 5.77 -32.71
N ASP A 557 40.73 6.03 -33.99
CA ASP A 557 41.36 7.28 -34.44
C ASP A 557 40.43 8.13 -35.32
N GLN A 558 39.45 7.51 -35.97
CA GLN A 558 38.53 8.18 -36.89
C GLN A 558 37.12 7.59 -36.74
N PRO A 559 36.09 8.21 -37.34
CA PRO A 559 34.72 7.77 -37.14
C PRO A 559 34.50 6.29 -37.52
N GLY A 560 33.86 5.52 -36.64
CA GLY A 560 33.75 4.07 -36.70
C GLY A 560 33.61 3.42 -35.32
N GLY A 561 34.14 2.21 -35.19
CA GLY A 561 34.09 1.41 -33.96
C GLY A 561 33.21 0.17 -34.09
N GLY A 562 33.21 -0.65 -33.05
CA GLY A 562 32.60 -1.97 -33.01
C GLY A 562 31.09 -1.93 -33.13
N PHE A 563 30.43 -0.91 -32.58
CA PHE A 563 28.97 -0.77 -32.70
C PHE A 563 28.55 -0.52 -34.17
N VAL A 564 29.11 0.51 -34.82
CA VAL A 564 28.83 0.85 -36.21
C VAL A 564 29.19 -0.31 -37.13
N ALA A 565 30.38 -0.90 -36.95
CA ALA A 565 30.82 -2.07 -37.71
C ALA A 565 29.87 -3.26 -37.56
N GLY A 566 29.38 -3.51 -36.34
CA GLY A 566 28.42 -4.57 -36.04
C GLY A 566 27.10 -4.36 -36.77
N LEU A 567 26.60 -3.12 -36.83
CA LEU A 567 25.39 -2.77 -37.57
C LEU A 567 25.57 -2.93 -39.09
N VAL A 568 26.71 -2.52 -39.66
CA VAL A 568 27.02 -2.73 -41.10
C VAL A 568 27.02 -4.22 -41.43
N ALA A 569 27.72 -5.02 -40.62
CA ALA A 569 27.77 -6.48 -40.81
C ALA A 569 26.37 -7.10 -40.68
N ALA A 570 25.57 -6.67 -39.69
CA ALA A 570 24.20 -7.13 -39.51
C ALA A 570 23.27 -6.71 -40.67
N ALA A 571 23.43 -5.51 -41.22
CA ALA A 571 22.69 -5.05 -42.40
C ALA A 571 23.00 -5.93 -43.62
N GLY A 572 24.26 -6.34 -43.79
CA GLY A 572 24.66 -7.32 -44.80
C GLY A 572 23.97 -8.67 -44.61
N VAL A 573 23.92 -9.17 -43.36
CA VAL A 573 23.21 -10.43 -43.03
C VAL A 573 21.70 -10.30 -43.27
N ALA A 574 21.09 -9.17 -42.90
CA ALA A 574 19.67 -8.91 -43.11
C ALA A 574 19.33 -8.84 -44.60
N LEU A 575 20.12 -8.11 -45.41
CA LEU A 575 19.99 -8.06 -46.86
C LEU A 575 20.10 -9.46 -47.49
N TYR A 576 21.07 -10.26 -47.03
CA TYR A 576 21.25 -11.63 -47.52
C TYR A 576 20.09 -12.55 -47.10
N ALA A 577 19.54 -12.35 -45.89
CA ALA A 577 18.35 -13.06 -45.41
C ALA A 577 17.10 -12.70 -46.23
N MET A 578 16.94 -11.44 -46.64
CA MET A 578 15.89 -11.00 -47.56
C MET A 578 16.02 -11.64 -48.93
N ALA A 579 17.24 -11.69 -49.49
CA ALA A 579 17.48 -12.19 -50.83
C ALA A 579 17.29 -13.72 -50.97
N TYR A 580 17.70 -14.49 -49.95
CA TYR A 580 17.68 -15.95 -50.01
C TYR A 580 16.64 -16.58 -49.07
N ASN A 581 16.82 -16.42 -47.76
CA ASN A 581 15.92 -16.75 -46.65
C ASN A 581 16.72 -16.79 -45.33
N ALA A 582 16.01 -16.84 -44.20
CA ALA A 582 16.60 -16.91 -42.86
C ALA A 582 17.49 -18.14 -42.60
N ARG A 583 17.24 -19.28 -43.26
CA ARG A 583 18.07 -20.49 -43.09
C ARG A 583 19.43 -20.35 -43.76
N VAL A 584 19.47 -19.81 -44.98
CA VAL A 584 20.71 -19.60 -45.73
C VAL A 584 21.55 -18.51 -45.05
N ALA A 585 20.94 -17.44 -44.56
CA ALA A 585 21.65 -16.40 -43.80
C ALA A 585 22.26 -16.91 -42.47
N ARG A 586 21.59 -17.83 -41.75
CA ARG A 586 22.19 -18.45 -40.55
C ARG A 586 23.37 -19.35 -40.88
N ARG A 587 23.33 -20.06 -42.01
CA ARG A 587 24.48 -20.87 -42.47
C ARG A 587 25.68 -20.00 -42.85
N LEU A 588 25.44 -18.80 -43.38
CA LEU A 588 26.50 -17.83 -43.69
C LEU A 588 27.29 -17.44 -42.43
N LEU A 589 26.60 -17.17 -41.31
CA LEU A 589 27.25 -16.77 -40.05
C LEU A 589 28.11 -17.88 -39.41
N ARG A 590 27.91 -19.15 -39.78
CA ARG A 590 28.53 -20.38 -39.22
C ARG A 590 28.29 -20.62 -37.72
N VAL A 591 28.16 -19.57 -36.93
CA VAL A 591 27.90 -19.57 -35.48
C VAL A 591 26.47 -19.07 -35.24
N PRO A 592 25.71 -19.68 -34.32
CA PRO A 592 24.39 -19.19 -33.95
C PRO A 592 24.47 -17.73 -33.45
N PRO A 593 23.56 -16.83 -33.88
CA PRO A 593 23.55 -15.44 -33.41
C PRO A 593 23.52 -15.29 -31.89
N ARG A 594 22.92 -16.24 -31.17
CA ARG A 594 22.92 -16.28 -29.70
C ARG A 594 24.29 -16.54 -29.09
N SER A 595 25.06 -17.42 -29.71
CA SER A 595 26.43 -17.69 -29.31
C SER A 595 27.34 -16.49 -29.61
N LEU A 596 27.06 -15.73 -30.69
CA LEU A 596 27.76 -14.46 -30.95
C LEU A 596 27.46 -13.42 -29.85
N MET A 597 26.21 -13.29 -29.42
CA MET A 597 25.85 -12.41 -28.29
C MET A 597 26.57 -12.82 -27.00
N ALA A 598 26.55 -14.11 -26.64
CA ALA A 598 27.21 -14.61 -25.44
C ALA A 598 28.74 -14.44 -25.52
N ALA A 599 29.35 -14.77 -26.66
CA ALA A 599 30.78 -14.59 -26.88
C ALA A 599 31.17 -13.11 -26.80
N GLY A 600 30.40 -12.22 -27.43
CA GLY A 600 30.66 -10.78 -27.39
C GLY A 600 30.62 -10.20 -25.97
N LEU A 601 29.61 -10.58 -25.18
CA LEU A 601 29.53 -10.17 -23.77
C LEU A 601 30.69 -10.72 -22.94
N LEU A 602 31.04 -12.00 -23.13
CA LEU A 602 32.18 -12.61 -22.43
C LEU A 602 33.50 -11.92 -22.80
N VAL A 603 33.70 -11.58 -24.07
CA VAL A 603 34.88 -10.84 -24.53
C VAL A 603 34.91 -9.44 -23.93
N ALA A 604 33.79 -8.72 -23.92
CA ALA A 604 33.72 -7.38 -23.33
C ALA A 604 34.00 -7.41 -21.81
N ILE A 605 33.43 -8.37 -21.08
CA ILE A 605 33.67 -8.55 -19.65
C ILE A 605 35.12 -8.96 -19.38
N ALA A 606 35.69 -9.85 -20.20
CA ALA A 606 37.08 -10.26 -20.07
C ALA A 606 38.04 -9.09 -20.34
N ALA A 607 37.76 -8.27 -21.35
CA ALA A 607 38.52 -7.06 -21.64
C ALA A 607 38.42 -6.03 -20.50
N ALA A 608 37.21 -5.87 -19.93
CA ALA A 608 36.95 -4.99 -18.80
C ALA A 608 37.69 -5.39 -17.52
N GLY A 609 37.78 -6.71 -17.26
CA GLY A 609 38.42 -7.29 -16.09
C GLY A 609 39.94 -7.44 -16.22
N PHE A 610 40.50 -7.23 -17.42
CA PHE A 610 41.92 -7.44 -17.67
C PHE A 610 42.77 -6.42 -16.89
N GLY A 611 43.69 -6.94 -16.06
CA GLY A 611 44.62 -6.11 -15.29
C GLY A 611 43.99 -5.36 -14.10
N THR A 612 42.81 -5.77 -13.67
CA THR A 612 42.10 -5.22 -12.49
C THR A 612 42.80 -5.42 -11.16
N TRP A 613 43.83 -6.25 -11.11
CA TRP A 613 44.68 -6.42 -9.93
C TRP A 613 45.56 -5.20 -9.63
N GLU A 614 45.86 -4.39 -10.65
CA GLU A 614 46.76 -3.23 -10.54
C GLU A 614 46.05 -1.90 -10.85
N HIS A 615 44.93 -1.94 -11.57
CA HIS A 615 44.17 -0.77 -11.99
C HIS A 615 42.67 -0.93 -11.73
N PRO A 616 41.90 0.17 -11.62
CA PRO A 616 40.44 0.09 -11.56
C PRO A 616 39.85 -0.67 -12.75
N LEU A 617 38.68 -1.27 -12.55
CA LEU A 617 37.89 -1.94 -13.59
C LEU A 617 37.71 -1.04 -14.82
N LEU A 618 37.83 -1.62 -16.02
CA LEU A 618 37.69 -0.94 -17.32
C LEU A 618 38.79 0.10 -17.64
N THR A 619 39.93 0.09 -16.94
CA THR A 619 41.09 0.92 -17.34
C THR A 619 41.71 0.37 -18.63
N GLY A 620 41.80 1.19 -19.68
CA GLY A 620 42.45 0.82 -20.93
C GLY A 620 43.94 0.49 -20.77
N GLN A 621 44.33 -0.75 -21.11
CA GLN A 621 45.73 -1.17 -21.12
C GLN A 621 46.24 -1.26 -22.56
N TRP A 622 47.41 -0.68 -22.82
CA TRP A 622 47.92 -0.47 -24.17
C TRP A 622 49.35 -1.00 -24.35
N THR A 623 49.54 -1.82 -25.37
CA THR A 623 50.85 -2.28 -25.88
C THR A 623 51.08 -1.70 -27.27
N VAL A 624 52.25 -1.09 -27.50
CA VAL A 624 52.64 -0.59 -28.83
C VAL A 624 53.61 -1.56 -29.45
N LEU A 625 53.30 -2.05 -30.64
CA LEU A 625 54.17 -2.88 -31.46
C LEU A 625 54.71 -2.01 -32.59
N THR A 626 56.03 -1.89 -32.68
CA THR A 626 56.68 -1.24 -33.82
C THR A 626 56.79 -2.23 -34.98
N LEU A 627 56.08 -1.95 -36.06
CA LEU A 627 56.12 -2.71 -37.31
C LEU A 627 57.22 -2.15 -38.24
N PRO A 628 57.66 -2.91 -39.26
CA PRO A 628 58.61 -2.43 -40.26
C PRO A 628 58.15 -1.10 -40.90
N ALA A 629 59.09 -0.22 -41.22
CA ALA A 629 58.86 1.14 -41.73
C ALA A 629 58.29 2.15 -40.70
N ASP A 630 58.71 2.06 -39.43
CA ASP A 630 58.36 2.99 -38.35
C ASP A 630 56.85 3.17 -38.12
N THR A 631 56.07 2.13 -38.42
CA THR A 631 54.62 2.13 -38.19
C THR A 631 54.31 1.58 -36.79
N GLU A 632 53.69 2.39 -35.94
CA GLU A 632 53.28 1.97 -34.60
C GLU A 632 51.87 1.36 -34.62
N LEU A 633 51.75 0.08 -34.26
CA LEU A 633 50.48 -0.59 -34.03
C LEU A 633 50.14 -0.56 -32.55
N LYS A 634 49.11 0.21 -32.19
CA LYS A 634 48.58 0.30 -30.82
C LYS A 634 47.56 -0.82 -30.60
N LEU A 635 47.89 -1.80 -29.77
CA LEU A 635 46.97 -2.84 -29.34
C LEU A 635 46.58 -2.60 -27.89
N GLY A 636 45.28 -2.53 -27.61
CA GLY A 636 44.82 -2.34 -26.24
C GLY A 636 43.57 -3.13 -25.89
N THR A 637 43.32 -3.25 -24.59
CA THR A 637 42.07 -3.82 -24.07
C THR A 637 40.82 -3.10 -24.59
N PRO A 638 40.82 -1.79 -24.91
CA PRO A 638 39.66 -1.14 -25.52
C PRO A 638 39.31 -1.68 -26.91
N LEU A 639 40.31 -2.09 -27.72
CA LEU A 639 40.05 -2.73 -29.02
C LEU A 639 39.39 -4.10 -28.87
N LEU A 640 39.79 -4.86 -27.84
CA LEU A 640 39.17 -6.15 -27.52
C LEU A 640 37.75 -5.96 -26.97
N PHE A 641 37.55 -4.95 -26.14
CA PHE A 641 36.23 -4.56 -25.63
C PHE A 641 35.29 -4.19 -26.79
N ASP A 642 35.75 -3.36 -27.72
CA ASP A 642 35.00 -2.95 -28.91
C ASP A 642 34.73 -4.13 -29.88
N PHE A 643 35.62 -5.13 -29.94
CA PHE A 643 35.34 -6.38 -30.63
C PHE A 643 34.21 -7.17 -29.96
N GLY A 644 34.15 -7.16 -28.63
CA GLY A 644 33.02 -7.69 -27.87
C GLY A 644 31.71 -7.00 -28.26
N VAL A 645 31.70 -5.66 -28.32
CA VAL A 645 30.56 -4.84 -28.78
C VAL A 645 30.13 -5.25 -30.19
N PHE A 646 31.08 -5.34 -31.13
CA PHE A 646 30.84 -5.78 -32.51
C PHE A 646 30.10 -7.11 -32.58
N LEU A 647 30.55 -8.12 -31.82
CA LEU A 647 29.93 -9.45 -31.78
C LEU A 647 28.52 -9.42 -31.21
N VAL A 648 28.29 -8.62 -30.14
CA VAL A 648 26.94 -8.49 -29.55
C VAL A 648 25.98 -7.85 -30.54
N VAL A 649 26.35 -6.73 -31.16
CA VAL A 649 25.49 -6.01 -32.10
C VAL A 649 25.17 -6.87 -33.33
N LEU A 650 26.19 -7.51 -33.91
CA LEU A 650 26.02 -8.45 -35.02
C LEU A 650 25.08 -9.60 -34.63
N GLY A 651 25.29 -10.17 -33.44
CA GLY A 651 24.46 -11.25 -32.89
C GLY A 651 23.01 -10.84 -32.68
N VAL A 652 22.76 -9.69 -32.05
CA VAL A 652 21.42 -9.15 -31.76
C VAL A 652 20.63 -8.91 -33.03
N ALA A 653 21.16 -8.07 -33.93
CA ALA A 653 20.44 -7.67 -35.13
C ALA A 653 20.23 -8.85 -36.09
N SER A 654 21.23 -9.74 -36.24
CA SER A 654 21.07 -10.97 -37.03
C SER A 654 20.07 -11.94 -36.42
N ALA A 655 20.03 -12.07 -35.10
CA ALA A 655 19.06 -12.93 -34.41
C ALA A 655 17.63 -12.44 -34.64
N LEU A 656 17.39 -11.13 -34.49
CA LEU A 656 16.08 -10.53 -34.72
C LEU A 656 15.65 -10.66 -36.18
N ALA A 657 16.51 -10.28 -37.13
CA ALA A 657 16.22 -10.36 -38.56
C ALA A 657 15.90 -11.79 -39.00
N THR A 658 16.73 -12.77 -38.60
CA THR A 658 16.51 -14.17 -38.96
C THR A 658 15.28 -14.76 -38.27
N ALA A 659 15.03 -14.42 -37.01
CA ALA A 659 13.85 -14.89 -36.30
C ALA A 659 12.55 -14.34 -36.89
N LEU A 660 12.49 -13.07 -37.29
CA LEU A 660 11.30 -12.48 -37.91
C LEU A 660 11.05 -13.01 -39.34
N LEU A 661 12.10 -13.38 -40.08
CA LEU A 661 11.98 -13.97 -41.42
C LEU A 661 11.70 -15.48 -41.41
N GLU A 662 11.89 -16.17 -40.28
CA GLU A 662 11.73 -17.61 -40.20
C GLU A 662 10.26 -18.04 -40.24
N GLU A 663 9.89 -18.71 -41.33
CA GLU A 663 8.69 -19.53 -41.43
C GLU A 663 8.91 -20.86 -40.70
N GLN A 664 8.21 -21.05 -39.58
CA GLN A 664 8.10 -22.39 -38.99
C GLN A 664 7.08 -23.19 -39.80
N ARG A 665 7.50 -24.39 -40.22
CA ARG A 665 6.63 -25.43 -40.78
C ARG A 665 5.81 -26.08 -39.69
#